data_AF-A0AA91GGF3-F1
#
_entry.id   AF-A0AA91GGF3-F1
#
_cell.length_a   1.000
_cell.length_b   1.000
_cell.length_c   1.000
_cell.angle_alpha   90.00
_cell.angle_beta   90.00
_cell.angle_gamma   90.00
#
_symmetry.space_group_name_H-M   'P 1'
#
loop_
_entity.id
_entity.type
_entity.pdbx_description
1 polymer ?
#
loop_
_entity_poly.entity_id
_entity_poly.type
_entity_poly.pdbx_seq_one_letter_code
_entity_poly.pdbx_strand_id
1 'polypeptide(L)'
;MSGAEYRVNDSQGKPIIASIKTGADGTVTTGYLPAGNYQVQESAAPTNYDLATPSSVEVTVKMGETTPEVVFENQRQKGSLQIIKQDDTKKRLTGAKYIVKNASGTQVGSGQTNANGVYTLGNLPTGKYTVTETAAPAGHVAAPVEGNNRAVEVMRNQTATLTFTNNRQGRIKIKKIDKESKAVLSGAEYRVNDSQGKPIIASIKTGADGTVTTGYLPAGKYQVQESAAPTNYDLATPSSVEVTVKMGETTPEVVFENQRQKGSLQIIKQDDTKKRLTGAKYIVKNASGTQVGSGKTNANGVYTLANLPTGKYTVTETAAPTGHEINPVEGNNRSIDIIKGQTATLTFTNNRQGLILIKKFDKESRAVLAGAEFRVLNNAGKEVASKLKTGNDGRITTGFLTTGEYTVEETAAPTNYELAVPKSKKVIVKPWETTPVEFENQRQKGGLEIIKVDEERKDRKLAGAIFDIASDDKGQNILYRNQKTDASGKITIPGIATGLYYVRETAPPAGYQIIKKGWIPVTVVRGKTTIYQVENRPIRLHLRQVVLNENHALVVPSTGYFKLEQITGSGNTINTYQLVTGSTLKNKPTEITKELFTTVSISIGIDTLQITDLIPEYYMYQGAIATVNDTNLGEKHSFDNTSEIVKNDSIVVDYSKSSEYWVTVFVEPKMGTTSNGEKEKEPRPYSWDYKTNELGRLTQVK
;
A
#
# COMPACT_ATOMS: atom_id res chain seq x y z
N MET A 1 -67.72 33.06 -90.27
CA MET A 1 -68.04 33.19 -88.82
C MET A 1 -69.21 34.15 -88.62
N SER A 2 -70.03 34.01 -87.58
CA SER A 2 -71.20 34.89 -87.37
C SER A 2 -70.82 36.35 -87.12
N GLY A 3 -71.61 37.27 -87.68
CA GLY A 3 -71.54 38.69 -87.37
C GLY A 3 -70.52 39.50 -88.16
N ALA A 4 -69.90 38.95 -89.21
CA ALA A 4 -69.21 39.77 -90.22
C ALA A 4 -70.27 40.49 -91.07
N GLU A 5 -70.06 41.77 -91.38
CA GLU A 5 -70.98 42.59 -92.16
C GLU A 5 -70.38 42.94 -93.53
N TYR A 6 -71.10 42.62 -94.60
CA TYR A 6 -70.69 42.87 -95.98
C TYR A 6 -71.63 43.86 -96.66
N ARG A 7 -71.07 44.64 -97.59
CA ARG A 7 -71.80 45.50 -98.51
C ARG A 7 -71.50 45.04 -99.93
N VAL A 8 -72.49 45.16 -100.81
CA VAL A 8 -72.31 44.86 -102.23
C VAL A 8 -72.58 46.12 -103.02
N ASN A 9 -71.58 46.59 -103.77
CA ASN A 9 -71.67 47.77 -104.60
C ASN A 9 -71.66 47.37 -106.09
N ASP A 10 -72.29 48.16 -106.95
CA ASP A 10 -72.17 47.99 -108.42
C ASP A 10 -70.83 48.50 -108.96
N SER A 11 -70.60 48.34 -110.26
CA SER A 11 -69.37 48.76 -110.95
C SER A 11 -69.10 50.27 -110.95
N GLN A 12 -70.06 51.10 -110.50
CA GLN A 12 -69.88 52.55 -110.31
C GLN A 12 -69.72 52.93 -108.83
N GLY A 13 -69.65 51.93 -107.93
CA GLY A 13 -69.47 52.13 -106.49
C GLY A 13 -70.77 52.47 -105.73
N LYS A 14 -71.95 52.36 -106.36
CA LYS A 14 -73.23 52.58 -105.70
C LYS A 14 -73.64 51.34 -104.89
N PRO A 15 -74.06 51.48 -103.62
CA PRO A 15 -74.46 50.35 -102.80
C PRO A 15 -75.77 49.73 -103.31
N ILE A 16 -75.72 48.44 -103.60
CA ILE A 16 -76.86 47.59 -103.99
C ILE A 16 -77.38 46.84 -102.77
N ILE A 17 -76.47 46.40 -101.90
CA ILE A 17 -76.78 45.86 -100.58
C ILE A 17 -76.00 46.66 -99.55
N ALA A 18 -76.73 47.41 -98.71
CA ALA A 18 -76.13 48.32 -97.75
C ALA A 18 -75.49 47.62 -96.54
N SER A 19 -75.96 46.43 -96.18
CA SER A 19 -75.38 45.56 -95.14
C SER A 19 -76.05 44.19 -95.15
N ILE A 20 -75.27 43.12 -95.21
CA ILE A 20 -75.70 41.73 -94.95
C ILE A 20 -74.74 41.09 -93.97
N LYS A 21 -75.26 40.30 -93.02
CA LYS A 21 -74.45 39.70 -91.95
C LYS A 21 -74.38 38.19 -92.08
N THR A 22 -73.22 37.62 -91.81
CA THR A 22 -73.04 36.17 -91.73
C THR A 22 -73.80 35.55 -90.56
N GLY A 23 -74.42 34.39 -90.82
CA GLY A 23 -75.07 33.56 -89.82
C GLY A 23 -74.11 32.78 -88.93
N ALA A 24 -74.65 31.94 -88.03
CA ALA A 24 -73.88 31.12 -87.09
C ALA A 24 -72.86 30.19 -87.77
N ASP A 25 -73.23 29.64 -88.93
CA ASP A 25 -72.40 28.82 -89.82
C ASP A 25 -71.33 29.62 -90.56
N GLY A 26 -71.42 30.95 -90.52
CA GLY A 26 -70.46 31.85 -91.12
C GLY A 26 -70.74 32.23 -92.56
N THR A 27 -71.90 31.88 -93.11
CA THR A 27 -72.29 32.17 -94.49
C THR A 27 -73.39 33.25 -94.54
N VAL A 28 -73.52 33.93 -95.68
CA VAL A 28 -74.66 34.81 -96.00
C VAL A 28 -74.87 34.85 -97.50
N THR A 29 -76.12 34.85 -97.93
CA THR A 29 -76.49 34.92 -99.36
C THR A 29 -77.08 36.30 -99.65
N THR A 30 -76.62 36.92 -100.74
CA THR A 30 -77.09 38.23 -101.23
C THR A 30 -78.52 38.18 -101.80
N GLY A 31 -79.04 36.98 -102.10
CA GLY A 31 -80.26 36.77 -102.86
C GLY A 31 -80.01 36.88 -104.37
N TYR A 32 -81.04 37.23 -105.14
CA TYR A 32 -80.91 37.45 -106.58
C TYR A 32 -80.35 38.85 -106.86
N LEU A 33 -79.22 38.92 -107.57
CA LEU A 33 -78.65 40.15 -108.10
C LEU A 33 -78.84 40.17 -109.63
N PRO A 34 -79.10 41.35 -110.24
CA PRO A 34 -79.03 41.50 -111.69
C PRO A 34 -77.67 41.05 -112.27
N ALA A 35 -77.61 40.72 -113.55
CA ALA A 35 -76.33 40.43 -114.19
C ALA A 35 -75.47 41.71 -114.26
N GLY A 36 -74.21 41.62 -113.83
CA GLY A 36 -73.31 42.77 -113.73
C GLY A 36 -72.04 42.48 -112.93
N ASN A 37 -71.13 43.45 -112.90
CA ASN A 37 -69.93 43.41 -112.05
C ASN A 37 -70.24 44.09 -110.73
N TYR A 38 -69.96 43.39 -109.63
CA TYR A 38 -70.18 43.85 -108.27
C TYR A 38 -68.89 43.79 -107.47
N GLN A 39 -68.78 44.68 -106.49
CA GLN A 39 -67.74 44.66 -105.49
C GLN A 39 -68.35 44.25 -104.15
N VAL A 40 -67.98 43.07 -103.66
CA VAL A 40 -68.35 42.60 -102.32
C VAL A 40 -67.28 43.11 -101.36
N GLN A 41 -67.66 43.95 -100.41
CA GLN A 41 -66.76 44.55 -99.43
C GLN A 41 -67.15 44.13 -98.02
N GLU A 42 -66.20 43.59 -97.25
CA GLU A 42 -66.37 43.44 -95.80
C GLU A 42 -66.28 44.82 -95.14
N SER A 43 -67.39 45.25 -94.53
CA SER A 43 -67.54 46.55 -93.87
C SER A 43 -67.32 46.50 -92.36
N ALA A 44 -67.53 45.34 -91.73
CA ALA A 44 -67.17 45.09 -90.34
C ALA A 44 -66.82 43.61 -90.16
N ALA A 45 -65.68 43.34 -89.53
CA ALA A 45 -65.30 41.98 -89.15
C ALA A 45 -66.11 41.51 -87.93
N PRO A 46 -66.20 40.18 -87.69
CA PRO A 46 -66.75 39.65 -86.45
C PRO A 46 -66.06 40.24 -85.21
N THR A 47 -66.76 40.30 -84.07
CA THR A 47 -66.18 40.76 -82.79
C THR A 47 -64.86 40.04 -82.50
N ASN A 48 -63.80 40.79 -82.17
CA ASN A 48 -62.43 40.30 -81.94
C ASN A 48 -61.67 39.80 -83.19
N TYR A 49 -62.09 40.21 -84.39
CA TYR A 49 -61.39 39.94 -85.64
C TYR A 49 -61.05 41.23 -86.39
N ASP A 50 -60.01 41.14 -87.22
CA ASP A 50 -59.62 42.20 -88.14
C ASP A 50 -60.37 42.05 -89.45
N LEU A 51 -60.63 43.18 -90.13
CA LEU A 51 -61.13 43.16 -91.50
C LEU A 51 -60.20 42.31 -92.37
N ALA A 52 -60.79 41.49 -93.22
CA ALA A 52 -60.08 40.70 -94.21
C ALA A 52 -59.21 41.61 -95.10
N THR A 53 -58.10 41.08 -95.60
CA THR A 53 -57.20 41.81 -96.52
C THR A 53 -56.93 40.91 -97.74
N PRO A 54 -57.42 41.27 -98.95
CA PRO A 54 -58.20 42.47 -99.26
C PRO A 54 -59.60 42.42 -98.62
N SER A 55 -60.08 43.57 -98.13
CA SER A 55 -61.42 43.68 -97.55
C SER A 55 -62.52 43.76 -98.61
N SER A 56 -62.17 43.55 -99.88
CA SER A 56 -63.06 43.69 -101.03
C SER A 56 -62.64 42.77 -102.17
N VAL A 57 -63.62 42.13 -102.80
CA VAL A 57 -63.44 41.24 -103.96
C VAL A 57 -64.45 41.61 -105.05
N GLU A 58 -63.98 41.68 -106.29
CA GLU A 58 -64.86 41.88 -107.45
C GLU A 58 -65.44 40.55 -107.93
N VAL A 59 -66.73 40.55 -108.27
CA VAL A 59 -67.48 39.37 -108.72
C VAL A 59 -68.38 39.76 -109.89
N THR A 60 -68.35 38.96 -110.96
CA THR A 60 -69.28 39.09 -112.08
C THR A 60 -70.46 38.12 -111.92
N VAL A 61 -71.68 38.66 -111.85
CA VAL A 61 -72.93 37.88 -111.89
C VAL A 61 -73.41 37.80 -113.34
N LYS A 62 -73.68 36.58 -113.83
CA LYS A 62 -74.26 36.34 -115.16
C LYS A 62 -75.70 35.83 -115.04
N MET A 63 -76.51 36.11 -116.06
CA MET A 63 -77.92 35.76 -116.06
C MET A 63 -78.10 34.23 -116.07
N GLY A 64 -78.78 33.69 -115.04
CA GLY A 64 -79.05 32.26 -114.90
C GLY A 64 -77.91 31.42 -114.28
N GLU A 65 -76.79 32.03 -113.90
CA GLU A 65 -75.67 31.34 -113.23
C GLU A 65 -75.64 31.68 -111.73
N THR A 66 -75.36 30.68 -110.89
CA THR A 66 -74.99 30.91 -109.49
C THR A 66 -73.54 31.37 -109.45
N THR A 67 -73.28 32.56 -108.91
CA THR A 67 -71.91 33.07 -108.78
C THR A 67 -71.07 32.22 -107.82
N PRO A 68 -69.75 32.12 -108.04
CA PRO A 68 -68.86 31.44 -107.11
C PRO A 68 -68.94 32.02 -105.70
N GLU A 69 -68.67 31.17 -104.71
CA GLU A 69 -68.55 31.57 -103.31
C GLU A 69 -67.41 32.58 -103.13
N VAL A 70 -67.68 33.69 -102.46
CA VAL A 70 -66.67 34.68 -102.08
C VAL A 70 -66.25 34.42 -100.65
N VAL A 71 -64.97 34.14 -100.45
CA VAL A 71 -64.42 33.81 -99.13
C VAL A 71 -63.58 34.99 -98.62
N PHE A 72 -63.91 35.47 -97.43
CA PHE A 72 -63.11 36.43 -96.68
C PHE A 72 -62.49 35.74 -95.47
N GLU A 73 -61.17 35.81 -95.37
CA GLU A 73 -60.44 35.28 -94.22
C GLU A 73 -60.11 36.39 -93.22
N ASN A 74 -60.78 36.37 -92.07
CA ASN A 74 -60.48 37.28 -90.98
C ASN A 74 -59.42 36.71 -90.03
N GLN A 75 -58.45 37.53 -89.67
CA GLN A 75 -57.50 37.19 -88.61
C GLN A 75 -58.05 37.60 -87.25
N ARG A 76 -57.90 36.74 -86.23
CA ARG A 76 -58.23 37.12 -84.85
C ARG A 76 -57.37 38.27 -84.40
N GLN A 77 -57.99 39.25 -83.76
CA GLN A 77 -57.29 40.28 -83.00
C GLN A 77 -56.47 39.63 -81.91
N LYS A 78 -55.20 40.04 -81.80
CA LYS A 78 -54.26 39.54 -80.81
C LYS A 78 -53.75 40.67 -79.93
N GLY A 79 -53.41 40.32 -78.71
CA GLY A 79 -52.66 41.14 -77.77
C GLY A 79 -51.64 40.29 -77.02
N SER A 80 -51.20 40.79 -75.88
CA SER A 80 -50.27 40.08 -75.01
C SER A 80 -50.62 40.27 -73.54
N LEU A 81 -50.09 39.38 -72.71
CA LEU A 81 -50.20 39.41 -71.26
C LEU A 81 -48.80 39.46 -70.66
N GLN A 82 -48.56 40.39 -69.75
CA GLN A 82 -47.35 40.48 -68.94
C GLN A 82 -47.68 40.23 -67.47
N ILE A 83 -46.98 39.28 -66.87
CA ILE A 83 -47.06 38.97 -65.45
C ILE A 83 -45.79 39.48 -64.79
N ILE A 84 -45.98 40.29 -63.76
CA ILE A 84 -44.92 40.89 -62.97
C ILE A 84 -44.95 40.25 -61.58
N LYS A 85 -43.85 39.61 -61.19
CA LYS A 85 -43.68 39.03 -59.85
C LYS A 85 -42.77 39.90 -59.00
N GLN A 86 -43.24 40.22 -57.80
CA GLN A 86 -42.47 40.94 -56.79
C GLN A 86 -42.61 40.34 -55.39
N ASP A 87 -41.75 40.76 -54.48
CA ASP A 87 -41.88 40.49 -53.04
C ASP A 87 -42.57 41.63 -52.28
N ASP A 88 -42.69 41.48 -50.95
CA ASP A 88 -43.24 42.49 -50.02
C ASP A 88 -42.48 43.83 -50.03
N THR A 89 -41.23 43.84 -50.51
CA THR A 89 -40.41 45.06 -50.69
C THR A 89 -40.50 45.65 -52.09
N LYS A 90 -41.35 45.07 -52.97
CA LYS A 90 -41.47 45.37 -54.40
C LYS A 90 -40.26 44.95 -55.25
N LYS A 91 -39.33 44.15 -54.70
CA LYS A 91 -38.21 43.58 -55.46
C LYS A 91 -38.73 42.52 -56.43
N ARG A 92 -38.23 42.53 -57.67
CA ARG A 92 -38.60 41.56 -58.71
C ARG A 92 -38.11 40.14 -58.36
N LEU A 93 -38.96 39.14 -58.60
CA LEU A 93 -38.67 37.74 -58.27
C LEU A 93 -38.66 36.84 -59.50
N THR A 94 -37.58 36.08 -59.68
CA THR A 94 -37.44 35.05 -60.71
C THR A 94 -38.00 33.71 -60.26
N GLY A 95 -38.46 32.88 -61.20
CA GLY A 95 -38.80 31.47 -60.99
C GLY A 95 -40.21 31.21 -60.46
N ALA A 96 -41.06 32.22 -60.28
CA ALA A 96 -42.47 32.01 -59.96
C ALA A 96 -43.19 31.42 -61.18
N LYS A 97 -43.93 30.33 -60.98
CA LYS A 97 -44.59 29.57 -62.06
C LYS A 97 -46.06 29.95 -62.19
N TYR A 98 -46.53 30.03 -63.43
CA TYR A 98 -47.87 30.46 -63.79
C TYR A 98 -48.53 29.56 -64.81
N ILE A 99 -49.86 29.47 -64.71
CA ILE A 99 -50.74 28.91 -65.73
C ILE A 99 -51.74 30.00 -66.15
N VAL A 100 -51.98 30.14 -67.46
CA VAL A 100 -52.95 31.07 -68.05
C VAL A 100 -54.03 30.27 -68.76
N LYS A 101 -55.29 30.49 -68.39
CA LYS A 101 -56.48 29.86 -68.99
C LYS A 101 -57.37 30.90 -69.66
N ASN A 102 -57.98 30.55 -70.78
CA ASN A 102 -58.99 31.40 -71.45
C ASN A 102 -60.35 31.31 -70.75
N ALA A 103 -61.35 32.06 -71.24
CA ALA A 103 -62.71 32.07 -70.70
C ALA A 103 -63.43 30.69 -70.72
N SER A 104 -63.03 29.76 -71.60
CA SER A 104 -63.56 28.39 -71.61
C SER A 104 -62.87 27.44 -70.62
N GLY A 105 -61.90 27.95 -69.85
CA GLY A 105 -61.11 27.16 -68.88
C GLY A 105 -59.94 26.39 -69.50
N THR A 106 -59.69 26.52 -70.80
CA THR A 106 -58.59 25.88 -71.52
C THR A 106 -57.27 26.58 -71.23
N GLN A 107 -56.23 25.83 -70.88
CA GLN A 107 -54.88 26.37 -70.71
C GLN A 107 -54.32 26.83 -72.05
N VAL A 108 -53.98 28.12 -72.15
CA VAL A 108 -53.40 28.75 -73.35
C VAL A 108 -51.93 29.09 -73.18
N GLY A 109 -51.39 28.95 -71.97
CA GLY A 109 -49.96 29.10 -71.71
C GLY A 109 -49.57 28.74 -70.29
N SER A 110 -48.30 28.44 -70.10
CA SER A 110 -47.65 28.28 -68.80
C SER A 110 -46.20 28.72 -68.91
N GLY A 111 -45.64 29.21 -67.80
CA GLY A 111 -44.28 29.70 -67.81
C GLY A 111 -43.81 30.13 -66.43
N GLN A 112 -42.60 30.66 -66.38
CA GLN A 112 -42.01 31.17 -65.15
C GLN A 112 -41.47 32.57 -65.36
N THR A 113 -41.45 33.35 -64.29
CA THR A 113 -40.82 34.68 -64.31
C THR A 113 -39.31 34.57 -64.47
N ASN A 114 -38.75 35.44 -65.31
CA ASN A 114 -37.31 35.51 -65.57
C ASN A 114 -36.56 36.32 -64.49
N ALA A 115 -35.26 36.57 -64.71
CA ALA A 115 -34.40 37.33 -63.79
C ALA A 115 -34.92 38.75 -63.46
N ASN A 116 -35.71 39.35 -64.35
CA ASN A 116 -36.33 40.66 -64.15
C ASN A 116 -37.70 40.57 -63.46
N GLY A 117 -38.12 39.37 -63.04
CA GLY A 117 -39.40 39.07 -62.43
C GLY A 117 -40.58 39.18 -63.38
N VAL A 118 -40.36 38.96 -64.69
CA VAL A 118 -41.39 39.11 -65.72
C VAL A 118 -41.63 37.79 -66.45
N TYR A 119 -42.88 37.47 -66.74
CA TYR A 119 -43.29 36.44 -67.68
C TYR A 119 -44.26 37.06 -68.69
N THR A 120 -43.94 36.97 -69.99
CA THR A 120 -44.77 37.54 -71.06
C THR A 120 -45.31 36.43 -71.94
N LEU A 121 -46.60 36.47 -72.21
CA LEU A 121 -47.30 35.59 -73.14
C LEU A 121 -47.89 36.43 -74.28
N GLY A 122 -47.30 36.33 -75.46
CA GLY A 122 -47.72 37.06 -76.66
C GLY A 122 -48.73 36.31 -77.51
N ASN A 123 -49.23 36.98 -78.57
CA ASN A 123 -50.13 36.39 -79.58
C ASN A 123 -51.42 35.78 -79.02
N LEU A 124 -51.91 36.29 -77.90
CA LEU A 124 -53.16 35.84 -77.29
C LEU A 124 -54.34 36.47 -78.02
N PRO A 125 -55.35 35.69 -78.45
CA PRO A 125 -56.62 36.25 -78.90
C PRO A 125 -57.20 37.25 -77.90
N THR A 126 -57.84 38.33 -78.35
CA THR A 126 -58.49 39.25 -77.41
C THR A 126 -59.62 38.56 -76.64
N GLY A 127 -59.79 38.95 -75.38
CA GLY A 127 -60.79 38.35 -74.48
C GLY A 127 -60.29 38.18 -73.04
N LYS A 128 -61.10 37.51 -72.22
CA LYS A 128 -60.85 37.30 -70.79
C LYS A 128 -60.02 36.05 -70.53
N TYR A 129 -59.07 36.17 -69.61
CA TYR A 129 -58.15 35.14 -69.16
C TYR A 129 -58.09 35.07 -67.63
N THR A 130 -57.76 33.90 -67.11
CA THR A 130 -57.47 33.66 -65.70
C THR A 130 -56.02 33.23 -65.54
N VAL A 131 -55.28 33.91 -64.68
CA VAL A 131 -53.87 33.63 -64.38
C VAL A 131 -53.76 33.06 -62.98
N THR A 132 -53.12 31.89 -62.85
CA THR A 132 -52.91 31.19 -61.59
C THR A 132 -51.42 31.07 -61.31
N GLU A 133 -50.95 31.56 -60.16
CA GLU A 133 -49.62 31.22 -59.66
C GLU A 133 -49.64 29.80 -59.09
N THR A 134 -48.85 28.90 -59.68
CA THR A 134 -48.81 27.48 -59.30
C THR A 134 -47.63 27.13 -58.41
N ALA A 135 -46.58 27.95 -58.40
CA ALA A 135 -45.47 27.79 -57.47
C ALA A 135 -44.81 29.14 -57.18
N ALA A 136 -44.70 29.46 -55.89
CA ALA A 136 -43.93 30.60 -55.41
C ALA A 136 -42.42 30.37 -55.58
N PRO A 137 -41.61 31.44 -55.74
CA PRO A 137 -40.16 31.35 -55.64
C PRO A 137 -39.70 30.83 -54.28
N ALA A 138 -38.51 30.21 -54.22
CA ALA A 138 -37.95 29.70 -52.97
C ALA A 138 -37.86 30.81 -51.89
N GLY A 139 -38.21 30.47 -50.65
CA GLY A 139 -38.23 31.41 -49.53
C GLY A 139 -39.34 32.45 -49.59
N HIS A 140 -40.37 32.25 -50.42
CA HIS A 140 -41.52 33.14 -50.53
C HIS A 140 -42.83 32.35 -50.49
N VAL A 141 -43.91 33.00 -50.05
CA VAL A 141 -45.27 32.44 -50.03
C VAL A 141 -46.26 33.43 -50.64
N ALA A 142 -47.25 32.93 -51.39
CA ALA A 142 -48.29 33.73 -52.03
C ALA A 142 -49.04 34.65 -51.06
N ALA A 143 -49.40 35.86 -51.52
CA ALA A 143 -50.25 36.80 -50.78
C ALA A 143 -51.39 37.35 -51.67
N PRO A 144 -52.69 37.09 -51.36
CA PRO A 144 -53.24 36.26 -50.29
C PRO A 144 -53.05 34.74 -50.53
N VAL A 145 -53.08 33.97 -49.45
CA VAL A 145 -52.80 32.52 -49.43
C VAL A 145 -53.92 31.69 -50.10
N GLU A 146 -55.12 32.26 -50.22
CA GLU A 146 -56.26 31.65 -50.91
C GLU A 146 -56.54 32.35 -52.25
N GLY A 147 -56.69 31.55 -53.31
CA GLY A 147 -57.25 32.02 -54.57
C GLY A 147 -56.32 32.93 -55.38
N ASN A 148 -55.13 32.47 -55.73
CA ASN A 148 -54.20 33.19 -56.62
C ASN A 148 -54.64 33.25 -58.10
N ASN A 149 -55.94 33.09 -58.37
CA ASN A 149 -56.53 33.23 -59.69
C ASN A 149 -56.89 34.70 -59.92
N ARG A 150 -56.18 35.37 -60.82
CA ARG A 150 -56.50 36.74 -61.22
C ARG A 150 -57.05 36.76 -62.63
N ALA A 151 -58.22 37.37 -62.80
CA ALA A 151 -58.79 37.62 -64.12
C ALA A 151 -58.11 38.83 -64.78
N VAL A 152 -57.94 38.77 -66.09
CA VAL A 152 -57.39 39.85 -66.93
C VAL A 152 -58.01 39.81 -68.31
N GLU A 153 -58.24 40.96 -68.92
CA GLU A 153 -58.73 41.07 -70.29
C GLU A 153 -57.60 41.54 -71.21
N VAL A 154 -57.35 40.80 -72.28
CA VAL A 154 -56.36 41.13 -73.30
C VAL A 154 -57.06 41.85 -74.44
N MET A 155 -56.60 43.07 -74.75
CA MET A 155 -57.13 43.92 -75.82
C MET A 155 -56.20 43.93 -77.05
N ARG A 156 -56.75 44.29 -78.21
CA ARG A 156 -56.02 44.30 -79.50
C ARG A 156 -54.80 45.22 -79.42
N ASN A 157 -53.64 44.73 -79.84
CA ASN A 157 -52.37 45.48 -79.88
C ASN A 157 -51.94 46.08 -78.52
N GLN A 158 -52.46 45.57 -77.41
CA GLN A 158 -52.09 46.01 -76.06
C GLN A 158 -51.44 44.87 -75.26
N THR A 159 -50.70 45.26 -74.21
CA THR A 159 -50.14 44.33 -73.21
C THR A 159 -50.88 44.52 -71.90
N ALA A 160 -51.77 43.57 -71.59
CA ALA A 160 -52.42 43.55 -70.28
C ALA A 160 -51.39 43.16 -69.20
N THR A 161 -51.38 43.85 -68.05
CA THR A 161 -50.36 43.63 -67.01
C THR A 161 -50.99 43.20 -65.69
N LEU A 162 -50.48 42.12 -65.10
CA LEU A 162 -50.85 41.66 -63.75
C LEU A 162 -49.63 41.63 -62.84
N THR A 163 -49.75 42.19 -61.63
CA THR A 163 -48.70 42.13 -60.61
C THR A 163 -49.09 41.17 -59.48
N PHE A 164 -48.20 40.23 -59.17
CA PHE A 164 -48.36 39.25 -58.08
C PHE A 164 -47.28 39.45 -57.01
N THR A 165 -47.69 39.55 -55.75
CA THR A 165 -46.79 39.74 -54.60
C THR A 165 -46.71 38.47 -53.77
N ASN A 166 -45.49 38.04 -53.40
CA ASN A 166 -45.27 36.95 -52.45
C ASN A 166 -44.46 37.49 -51.29
N ASN A 167 -44.87 37.16 -50.07
CA ASN A 167 -44.18 37.60 -48.88
C ASN A 167 -42.91 36.76 -48.70
N ARG A 168 -41.78 37.41 -48.37
CA ARG A 168 -40.57 36.72 -47.93
C ARG A 168 -40.85 35.90 -46.68
N GLN A 169 -40.35 34.67 -46.64
CA GLN A 169 -40.43 33.77 -45.50
C GLN A 169 -39.21 33.95 -44.58
N GLY A 170 -39.42 33.80 -43.29
CA GLY A 170 -38.35 33.85 -42.29
C GLY A 170 -37.90 32.46 -41.86
N ARG A 171 -37.05 32.39 -40.83
CA ARG A 171 -36.53 31.13 -40.25
C ARG A 171 -36.36 31.27 -38.75
N ILE A 172 -36.39 30.17 -38.02
CA ILE A 172 -36.11 30.14 -36.57
C ILE A 172 -34.72 29.55 -36.36
N LYS A 173 -33.87 30.24 -35.58
CA LYS A 173 -32.57 29.73 -35.13
C LYS A 173 -32.65 29.31 -33.67
N ILE A 174 -32.33 28.05 -33.38
CA ILE A 174 -32.39 27.42 -32.05
C ILE A 174 -30.96 27.15 -31.59
N LYS A 175 -30.69 27.37 -30.29
CA LYS A 175 -29.42 27.05 -29.65
C LYS A 175 -29.65 26.25 -28.38
N LYS A 176 -28.89 25.17 -28.21
CA LYS A 176 -28.99 24.27 -27.08
C LYS A 176 -27.71 24.31 -26.26
N ILE A 177 -27.86 24.55 -24.96
CA ILE A 177 -26.74 24.58 -24.02
C ILE A 177 -27.03 23.75 -22.76
N ASP A 178 -25.97 23.37 -22.06
CA ASP A 178 -25.99 22.83 -20.70
C ASP A 178 -26.27 23.98 -19.71
N LYS A 179 -27.17 23.74 -18.75
CA LYS A 179 -27.64 24.76 -17.81
C LYS A 179 -26.55 25.28 -16.87
N GLU A 180 -25.60 24.44 -16.47
CA GLU A 180 -24.56 24.75 -15.48
C GLU A 180 -23.29 25.29 -16.15
N SER A 181 -22.68 24.51 -17.04
CA SER A 181 -21.43 24.81 -17.73
C SER A 181 -21.57 25.77 -18.91
N LYS A 182 -22.80 25.97 -19.41
CA LYS A 182 -23.11 26.74 -20.64
C LYS A 182 -22.47 26.17 -21.92
N ALA A 183 -21.95 24.95 -21.88
CA ALA A 183 -21.43 24.25 -23.05
C ALA A 183 -22.55 23.96 -24.06
N VAL A 184 -22.24 24.02 -25.35
CA VAL A 184 -23.19 23.70 -26.43
C VAL A 184 -23.49 22.19 -26.46
N LEU A 185 -24.73 21.84 -26.81
CA LEU A 185 -25.19 20.45 -26.83
C LEU A 185 -25.76 20.07 -28.19
N SER A 186 -25.23 19.00 -28.78
CA SER A 186 -25.73 18.41 -30.02
C SER A 186 -26.82 17.36 -29.75
N GLY A 187 -27.70 17.15 -30.73
CA GLY A 187 -28.64 16.03 -30.74
C GLY A 187 -29.94 16.25 -29.98
N ALA A 188 -30.19 17.44 -29.40
CA ALA A 188 -31.53 17.80 -28.94
C ALA A 188 -32.49 17.89 -30.13
N GLU A 189 -33.68 17.31 -30.01
CA GLU A 189 -34.72 17.30 -31.03
C GLU A 189 -35.82 18.31 -30.70
N TYR A 190 -36.27 19.02 -31.75
CA TYR A 190 -37.32 20.02 -31.64
C TYR A 190 -38.46 19.78 -32.61
N ARG A 191 -39.67 20.09 -32.15
CA ARG A 191 -40.88 20.21 -32.96
C ARG A 191 -41.26 21.69 -33.07
N VAL A 192 -41.74 22.11 -34.24
CA VAL A 192 -42.28 23.47 -34.43
C VAL A 192 -43.74 23.37 -34.83
N ASN A 193 -44.62 23.96 -34.02
CA ASN A 193 -46.06 24.02 -34.26
C ASN A 193 -46.47 25.46 -34.60
N ASP A 194 -47.54 25.63 -35.37
CA ASP A 194 -48.15 26.95 -35.58
C ASP A 194 -48.95 27.42 -34.35
N SER A 195 -49.53 28.62 -34.43
CA SER A 195 -50.32 29.21 -33.35
C SER A 195 -51.60 28.44 -33.00
N GLN A 196 -52.03 27.49 -33.84
CA GLN A 196 -53.18 26.61 -33.60
C GLN A 196 -52.76 25.23 -33.09
N GLY A 197 -51.46 25.01 -32.85
CA GLY A 197 -50.91 23.74 -32.37
C GLY A 197 -50.70 22.69 -33.47
N LYS A 198 -50.88 23.04 -34.75
CA LYS A 198 -50.63 22.12 -35.86
C LYS A 198 -49.11 21.99 -36.09
N PRO A 199 -48.58 20.77 -36.22
CA PRO A 199 -47.17 20.56 -36.47
C PRO A 199 -46.77 21.03 -37.88
N ILE A 200 -45.76 21.89 -37.93
CA ILE A 200 -45.14 22.39 -39.18
C ILE A 200 -43.81 21.69 -39.44
N ILE A 201 -43.02 21.47 -38.38
CA ILE A 201 -41.78 20.69 -38.42
C ILE A 201 -41.90 19.60 -37.37
N ALA A 202 -41.86 18.34 -37.81
CA ALA A 202 -42.06 17.19 -36.92
C ALA A 202 -40.83 16.90 -36.04
N SER A 203 -39.62 17.00 -36.60
CA SER A 203 -38.36 16.87 -35.85
C SER A 203 -37.23 17.61 -36.57
N ILE A 204 -36.44 18.36 -35.81
CA ILE A 204 -35.20 18.99 -36.26
C ILE A 204 -34.17 18.93 -35.13
N LYS A 205 -32.91 18.57 -35.44
CA LYS A 205 -31.88 18.31 -34.40
C LYS A 205 -30.78 19.35 -34.40
N THR A 206 -30.28 19.68 -33.22
CA THR A 206 -29.07 20.51 -33.04
C THR A 206 -27.81 19.81 -33.53
N GLY A 207 -26.97 20.56 -34.25
CA GLY A 207 -25.68 20.10 -34.76
C GLY A 207 -24.58 20.08 -33.68
N ALA A 208 -23.34 19.80 -34.10
CA ALA A 208 -22.17 19.74 -33.22
C ALA A 208 -21.83 21.07 -32.53
N ASP A 209 -22.21 22.20 -33.15
CA ASP A 209 -22.10 23.55 -32.57
C ASP A 209 -23.27 23.88 -31.60
N GLY A 210 -24.17 22.92 -31.38
CA GLY A 210 -25.38 23.05 -30.55
C GLY A 210 -26.46 23.96 -31.14
N THR A 211 -26.40 24.28 -32.43
CA THR A 211 -27.43 25.10 -33.08
C THR A 211 -28.18 24.34 -34.17
N VAL A 212 -29.38 24.81 -34.49
CA VAL A 212 -30.08 24.42 -35.72
C VAL A 212 -30.99 25.53 -36.22
N THR A 213 -31.12 25.66 -37.54
CA THR A 213 -32.02 26.64 -38.17
C THR A 213 -33.07 25.92 -38.99
N THR A 214 -34.34 26.27 -38.83
CA THR A 214 -35.45 25.68 -39.57
C THR A 214 -35.34 25.91 -41.08
N GLY A 215 -36.19 25.23 -41.86
CA GLY A 215 -36.52 25.69 -43.22
C GLY A 215 -37.25 27.04 -43.21
N TYR A 216 -37.66 27.49 -44.40
CA TYR A 216 -38.44 28.72 -44.55
C TYR A 216 -39.85 28.57 -43.97
N LEU A 217 -40.25 29.54 -43.16
CA LEU A 217 -41.55 29.59 -42.50
C LEU A 217 -42.25 30.91 -42.86
N PRO A 218 -43.58 30.90 -43.15
CA PRO A 218 -44.36 32.12 -43.24
C PRO A 218 -44.18 33.03 -42.01
N ALA A 219 -44.38 34.33 -42.17
CA ALA A 219 -44.40 35.23 -41.03
C ALA A 219 -45.59 34.91 -40.11
N GLY A 220 -45.35 34.86 -38.81
CA GLY A 220 -46.36 34.43 -37.84
C GLY A 220 -45.77 33.99 -36.50
N LYS A 221 -46.65 33.57 -35.58
CA LYS A 221 -46.27 33.01 -34.29
C LYS A 221 -46.16 31.49 -34.36
N TYR A 222 -45.11 30.94 -33.76
CA TYR A 222 -44.81 29.52 -33.70
C TYR A 222 -44.47 29.11 -32.28
N GLN A 223 -44.78 27.86 -31.92
CA GLN A 223 -44.27 27.23 -30.70
C GLN A 223 -43.12 26.30 -31.05
N VAL A 224 -41.94 26.57 -30.50
CA VAL A 224 -40.76 25.70 -30.59
C VAL A 224 -40.70 24.87 -29.34
N GLN A 225 -40.82 23.55 -29.48
CA GLN A 225 -40.85 22.61 -28.38
C GLN A 225 -39.67 21.65 -28.46
N GLU A 226 -38.86 21.54 -27.40
CA GLU A 226 -37.90 20.44 -27.26
C GLU A 226 -38.68 19.13 -27.04
N SER A 227 -38.63 18.22 -28.02
CA SER A 227 -39.32 16.94 -27.98
C SER A 227 -38.44 15.82 -27.41
N ALA A 228 -37.12 15.95 -27.52
CA ALA A 228 -36.17 15.06 -26.89
C ALA A 228 -34.89 15.81 -26.48
N ALA A 229 -34.50 15.66 -25.22
CA ALA A 229 -33.24 16.17 -24.71
C ALA A 229 -32.05 15.38 -25.30
N PRO A 230 -30.84 15.98 -25.33
CA PRO A 230 -29.61 15.23 -25.58
C PRO A 230 -29.45 14.06 -24.59
N THR A 231 -28.72 13.02 -24.99
CA THR A 231 -28.41 11.88 -24.11
C THR A 231 -27.83 12.38 -22.79
N ASN A 232 -28.32 11.83 -21.66
CA ASN A 232 -27.93 12.21 -20.29
C ASN A 232 -28.40 13.58 -19.80
N TYR A 233 -29.40 14.19 -20.45
CA TYR A 233 -30.01 15.45 -20.04
C TYR A 233 -31.51 15.31 -19.81
N ASP A 234 -32.02 16.11 -18.89
CA ASP A 234 -33.47 16.32 -18.73
C ASP A 234 -33.98 17.28 -19.80
N LEU A 235 -35.26 17.16 -20.16
CA LEU A 235 -35.93 18.15 -21.01
C LEU A 235 -35.84 19.54 -20.37
N ALA A 236 -35.72 20.56 -21.21
CA ALA A 236 -35.75 21.95 -20.80
C ALA A 236 -37.02 22.27 -20.01
N THR A 237 -36.91 23.20 -19.06
CA THR A 237 -38.05 23.76 -18.33
C THR A 237 -38.01 25.28 -18.45
N PRO A 238 -38.93 25.92 -19.20
CA PRO A 238 -40.00 25.28 -20.00
C PRO A 238 -39.45 24.55 -21.23
N SER A 239 -40.15 23.49 -21.67
CA SER A 239 -39.79 22.74 -22.88
C SER A 239 -40.35 23.34 -24.16
N SER A 240 -41.18 24.40 -24.07
CA SER A 240 -41.78 25.08 -25.22
C SER A 240 -41.68 26.61 -25.05
N VAL A 241 -41.36 27.29 -26.15
CA VAL A 241 -41.23 28.75 -26.22
C VAL A 241 -41.97 29.28 -27.45
N GLU A 242 -42.75 30.35 -27.28
CA GLU A 242 -43.38 31.07 -28.41
C GLU A 242 -42.33 31.96 -29.10
N VAL A 243 -42.30 31.90 -30.42
CA VAL A 243 -41.36 32.64 -31.26
C VAL A 243 -42.13 33.31 -32.41
N THR A 244 -41.86 34.58 -32.66
CA THR A 244 -42.45 35.32 -33.79
C THR A 244 -41.45 35.37 -34.95
N VAL A 245 -41.84 34.83 -36.10
CA VAL A 245 -41.09 34.90 -37.36
C VAL A 245 -41.55 36.12 -38.15
N LYS A 246 -40.60 36.96 -38.57
CA LYS A 246 -40.83 38.13 -39.42
C LYS A 246 -40.46 37.85 -40.88
N MET A 247 -41.02 38.64 -41.80
CA MET A 247 -40.79 38.47 -43.24
C MET A 247 -39.31 38.63 -43.60
N GLY A 248 -38.72 37.60 -44.21
CA GLY A 248 -37.33 37.62 -44.68
C GLY A 248 -36.26 37.62 -43.58
N GLU A 249 -36.63 37.48 -42.31
CA GLU A 249 -35.70 37.50 -41.17
C GLU A 249 -35.49 36.10 -40.59
N THR A 250 -34.26 35.82 -40.15
CA THR A 250 -34.00 34.72 -39.22
C THR A 250 -34.11 35.27 -37.79
N THR A 251 -34.82 34.57 -36.91
CA THR A 251 -34.97 35.00 -35.52
C THR A 251 -33.62 35.10 -34.81
N PRO A 252 -33.50 35.92 -33.75
CA PRO A 252 -32.45 35.73 -32.76
C PRO A 252 -32.42 34.29 -32.24
N GLU A 253 -31.30 33.89 -31.62
CA GLU A 253 -31.13 32.54 -31.08
C GLU A 253 -32.15 32.29 -29.96
N VAL A 254 -33.02 31.30 -30.18
CA VAL A 254 -33.92 30.77 -29.16
C VAL A 254 -33.13 29.76 -28.34
N VAL A 255 -32.78 30.13 -27.11
CA VAL A 255 -31.89 29.33 -26.26
C VAL A 255 -32.70 28.40 -25.35
N PHE A 256 -32.39 27.11 -25.41
CA PHE A 256 -32.89 26.10 -24.47
C PHE A 256 -31.75 25.57 -23.60
N GLU A 257 -31.93 25.59 -22.28
CA GLU A 257 -30.97 25.09 -21.30
C GLU A 257 -31.45 23.75 -20.71
N ASN A 258 -30.60 22.72 -20.73
CA ASN A 258 -30.94 21.43 -20.12
C ASN A 258 -30.05 21.17 -18.93
N GLN A 259 -30.68 20.62 -17.89
CA GLN A 259 -29.99 20.14 -16.72
C GLN A 259 -29.42 18.75 -17.03
N ARG A 260 -28.13 18.59 -16.78
CA ARG A 260 -27.46 17.28 -16.87
C ARG A 260 -28.00 16.35 -15.79
N GLN A 261 -28.34 15.13 -16.19
CA GLN A 261 -28.84 14.10 -15.27
C GLN A 261 -27.72 13.67 -14.32
N LYS A 262 -28.09 13.45 -13.05
CA LYS A 262 -27.16 13.07 -11.99
C LYS A 262 -27.63 11.80 -11.27
N GLY A 263 -26.68 11.00 -10.81
CA GLY A 263 -26.87 9.83 -9.97
C GLY A 263 -25.77 9.75 -8.90
N SER A 264 -25.64 8.60 -8.25
CA SER A 264 -24.63 8.39 -7.21
C SER A 264 -23.88 7.07 -7.40
N LEU A 265 -22.65 7.02 -6.91
CA LEU A 265 -21.82 5.82 -6.83
C LEU A 265 -21.66 5.43 -5.36
N GLN A 266 -21.84 4.15 -5.05
CA GLN A 266 -21.50 3.55 -3.77
C GLN A 266 -20.45 2.45 -3.99
N ILE A 267 -19.36 2.53 -3.24
CA ILE A 267 -18.31 1.52 -3.19
C ILE A 267 -18.41 0.84 -1.84
N ILE A 268 -18.51 -0.48 -1.88
CA ILE A 268 -18.58 -1.35 -0.73
C ILE A 268 -17.29 -2.14 -0.66
N LYS A 269 -16.57 -1.99 0.45
CA LYS A 269 -15.36 -2.76 0.74
C LYS A 269 -15.65 -3.84 1.76
N GLN A 270 -15.25 -5.06 1.42
CA GLN A 270 -15.35 -6.20 2.32
C GLN A 270 -14.11 -7.10 2.24
N ASP A 271 -14.00 -8.04 3.17
CA ASP A 271 -13.06 -9.16 3.12
C ASP A 271 -13.70 -10.44 2.56
N ASP A 272 -12.92 -11.52 2.45
CA ASP A 272 -13.34 -12.85 1.98
C ASP A 272 -14.43 -13.49 2.87
N THR A 273 -14.67 -12.98 4.08
CA THR A 273 -15.80 -13.37 4.97
C THR A 273 -17.02 -12.47 4.83
N LYS A 274 -16.99 -11.51 3.90
CA LYS A 274 -17.99 -10.45 3.69
C LYS A 274 -18.07 -9.42 4.82
N LYS A 275 -17.09 -9.38 5.73
CA LYS A 275 -17.01 -8.33 6.77
C LYS A 275 -16.61 -7.00 6.12
N ARG A 276 -17.28 -5.91 6.52
CA ARG A 276 -17.02 -4.56 6.01
C ARG A 276 -15.67 -4.02 6.47
N LEU A 277 -14.93 -3.37 5.57
CA LEU A 277 -13.59 -2.85 5.86
C LEU A 277 -13.47 -1.33 5.68
N THR A 278 -12.99 -0.67 6.73
CA THR A 278 -12.68 0.76 6.74
C THR A 278 -11.29 1.05 6.15
N GLY A 279 -11.11 2.23 5.57
CA GLY A 279 -9.80 2.78 5.19
C GLY A 279 -9.27 2.41 3.80
N ALA A 280 -9.97 1.57 3.03
CA ALA A 280 -9.61 1.28 1.64
C ALA A 280 -9.71 2.55 0.79
N LYS A 281 -8.71 2.85 -0.04
CA LYS A 281 -8.63 4.10 -0.81
C LYS A 281 -9.03 3.89 -2.26
N TYR A 282 -9.85 4.78 -2.79
CA TYR A 282 -10.36 4.70 -4.16
C TYR A 282 -10.15 5.99 -4.95
N ILE A 283 -9.96 5.83 -6.26
CA ILE A 283 -10.03 6.89 -7.27
C ILE A 283 -11.17 6.57 -8.24
N VAL A 284 -11.95 7.58 -8.61
CA VAL A 284 -13.05 7.48 -9.58
C VAL A 284 -12.75 8.39 -10.76
N LYS A 285 -12.74 7.84 -11.97
CA LYS A 285 -12.53 8.54 -13.23
C LYS A 285 -13.77 8.46 -14.12
N ASN A 286 -14.06 9.53 -14.84
CA ASN A 286 -15.11 9.53 -15.87
C ASN A 286 -14.62 8.87 -17.17
N ALA A 287 -15.50 8.79 -18.18
CA ALA A 287 -15.18 8.21 -19.48
C ALA A 287 -14.03 8.90 -20.25
N SER A 288 -13.72 10.17 -19.96
CA SER A 288 -12.56 10.88 -20.55
C SER A 288 -11.25 10.63 -19.80
N GLY A 289 -11.27 9.81 -18.75
CA GLY A 289 -10.10 9.51 -17.90
C GLY A 289 -9.81 10.57 -16.84
N THR A 290 -10.64 11.61 -16.72
CA THR A 290 -10.50 12.67 -15.72
C THR A 290 -10.95 12.16 -14.36
N GLN A 291 -10.14 12.40 -13.32
CA GLN A 291 -10.50 12.08 -11.94
C GLN A 291 -11.62 13.02 -11.45
N VAL A 292 -12.76 12.43 -11.06
CA VAL A 292 -13.94 13.15 -10.56
C VAL A 292 -14.15 12.95 -9.06
N GLY A 293 -13.41 12.03 -8.44
CA GLY A 293 -13.46 11.82 -7.00
C GLY A 293 -12.36 10.90 -6.51
N SER A 294 -12.04 11.04 -5.23
CA SER A 294 -11.15 10.14 -4.50
C SER A 294 -11.56 10.13 -3.03
N GLY A 295 -11.51 8.97 -2.39
CA GLY A 295 -11.95 8.85 -1.00
C GLY A 295 -11.52 7.54 -0.37
N LYS A 296 -11.95 7.33 0.88
CA LYS A 296 -11.72 6.09 1.61
C LYS A 296 -13.04 5.52 2.12
N THR A 297 -13.10 4.21 2.28
CA THR A 297 -14.26 3.60 2.96
C THR A 297 -14.30 3.97 4.43
N ASN A 298 -15.50 4.25 4.92
CA ASN A 298 -15.76 4.59 6.32
C ASN A 298 -15.85 3.33 7.21
N ALA A 299 -16.24 3.50 8.49
CA ALA A 299 -16.39 2.43 9.47
C ALA A 299 -17.37 1.31 9.02
N ASN A 300 -18.35 1.64 8.18
CA ASN A 300 -19.31 0.67 7.61
C ASN A 300 -18.81 0.02 6.31
N GLY A 301 -17.55 0.28 5.93
CA GLY A 301 -16.94 -0.21 4.69
C GLY A 301 -17.52 0.43 3.43
N VAL A 302 -18.05 1.65 3.52
CA VAL A 302 -18.71 2.33 2.41
C VAL A 302 -17.99 3.62 2.04
N TYR A 303 -17.84 3.88 0.74
CA TYR A 303 -17.48 5.19 0.18
C TYR A 303 -18.55 5.58 -0.83
N THR A 304 -19.14 6.76 -0.68
CA THR A 304 -20.21 7.25 -1.56
C THR A 304 -19.79 8.54 -2.23
N LEU A 305 -20.03 8.63 -3.54
CA LEU A 305 -19.84 9.83 -4.34
C LEU A 305 -21.18 10.19 -5.00
N ALA A 306 -21.80 11.26 -4.52
CA ALA A 306 -23.11 11.72 -4.97
C ALA A 306 -23.01 12.76 -6.10
N ASN A 307 -24.14 13.05 -6.73
CA ASN A 307 -24.29 14.11 -7.74
C ASN A 307 -23.36 13.95 -8.96
N LEU A 308 -23.01 12.71 -9.31
CA LEU A 308 -22.22 12.41 -10.50
C LEU A 308 -23.08 12.51 -11.76
N PRO A 309 -22.62 13.19 -12.82
CA PRO A 309 -23.23 13.09 -14.14
C PRO A 309 -23.50 11.66 -14.55
N THR A 310 -24.64 11.39 -15.20
CA THR A 310 -24.88 10.06 -15.75
C THR A 310 -23.88 9.73 -16.86
N GLY A 311 -23.54 8.44 -16.98
CA GLY A 311 -22.53 7.94 -17.90
C GLY A 311 -21.61 6.91 -17.25
N LYS A 312 -20.59 6.48 -18.01
CA LYS A 312 -19.66 5.44 -17.60
C LYS A 312 -18.48 5.98 -16.78
N TYR A 313 -18.14 5.27 -15.71
CA TYR A 313 -17.03 5.58 -14.80
C TYR A 313 -16.14 4.36 -14.58
N THR A 314 -14.89 4.63 -14.22
CA THR A 314 -13.93 3.63 -13.76
C THR A 314 -13.55 3.91 -12.31
N VAL A 315 -13.61 2.88 -11.47
CA VAL A 315 -13.26 2.92 -10.06
C VAL A 315 -12.03 2.06 -9.85
N THR A 316 -11.00 2.64 -9.23
CA THR A 316 -9.73 1.99 -8.94
C THR A 316 -9.49 1.92 -7.44
N GLU A 317 -9.28 0.72 -6.89
CA GLU A 317 -8.70 0.56 -5.55
C GLU A 317 -7.20 0.89 -5.61
N THR A 318 -6.76 1.86 -4.80
CA THR A 318 -5.39 2.37 -4.79
C THR A 318 -4.61 1.97 -3.54
N ALA A 319 -5.32 1.56 -2.48
CA ALA A 319 -4.72 0.97 -1.30
C ALA A 319 -5.77 0.14 -0.57
N ALA A 320 -5.42 -1.12 -0.27
CA ALA A 320 -6.23 -1.98 0.59
C ALA A 320 -6.14 -1.56 2.07
N PRO A 321 -7.13 -1.95 2.89
CA PRO A 321 -7.05 -1.86 4.34
C PRO A 321 -5.85 -2.64 4.90
N THR A 322 -5.33 -2.23 6.06
CA THR A 322 -4.25 -2.92 6.76
C THR A 322 -4.57 -4.41 6.95
N GLY A 323 -3.58 -5.29 6.69
CA GLY A 323 -3.73 -6.73 6.82
C GLY A 323 -4.55 -7.39 5.71
N HIS A 324 -4.74 -6.72 4.58
CA HIS A 324 -5.44 -7.26 3.41
C HIS A 324 -4.62 -7.07 2.14
N GLU A 325 -4.79 -7.98 1.19
CA GLU A 325 -4.09 -7.95 -0.08
C GLU A 325 -4.56 -6.77 -0.94
N ILE A 326 -3.65 -6.05 -1.60
CA ILE A 326 -4.00 -4.86 -2.40
C ILE A 326 -4.89 -5.17 -3.58
N ASN A 327 -4.77 -6.37 -4.16
CA ASN A 327 -5.54 -6.79 -5.32
C ASN A 327 -6.85 -7.42 -4.85
N PRO A 328 -8.01 -6.80 -5.10
CA PRO A 328 -9.30 -7.40 -4.81
C PRO A 328 -9.61 -8.50 -5.82
N VAL A 329 -10.46 -9.44 -5.39
CA VAL A 329 -10.88 -10.62 -6.16
C VAL A 329 -11.50 -10.24 -7.49
N GLU A 330 -12.27 -9.14 -7.53
CA GLU A 330 -12.94 -8.65 -8.72
C GLU A 330 -12.03 -7.82 -9.65
N GLY A 331 -10.77 -7.61 -9.27
CA GLY A 331 -9.78 -6.78 -9.95
C GLY A 331 -9.74 -5.33 -9.46
N ASN A 332 -8.55 -4.72 -9.48
CA ASN A 332 -8.32 -3.34 -8.99
C ASN A 332 -9.12 -2.27 -9.74
N ASN A 333 -9.44 -2.48 -11.01
CA ASN A 333 -10.08 -1.52 -11.89
C ASN A 333 -11.43 -2.06 -12.35
N ARG A 334 -12.52 -1.40 -11.96
CA ARG A 334 -13.88 -1.80 -12.34
C ARG A 334 -14.62 -0.65 -13.00
N SER A 335 -15.43 -0.96 -14.01
CA SER A 335 -16.30 0.03 -14.66
C SER A 335 -17.73 -0.08 -14.16
N ILE A 336 -18.44 1.05 -14.11
CA ILE A 336 -19.86 1.10 -13.74
C ILE A 336 -20.55 2.29 -14.43
N ASP A 337 -21.81 2.12 -14.79
CA ASP A 337 -22.65 3.18 -15.35
C ASP A 337 -23.48 3.85 -14.25
N ILE A 338 -23.45 5.18 -14.23
CA ILE A 338 -24.29 6.00 -13.35
C ILE A 338 -25.56 6.37 -14.11
N ILE A 339 -26.70 6.02 -13.53
CA ILE A 339 -28.04 6.23 -14.08
C ILE A 339 -28.77 7.29 -13.25
N LYS A 340 -29.65 8.07 -13.90
CA LYS A 340 -30.38 9.18 -13.26
C LYS A 340 -31.11 8.72 -12.01
N GLY A 341 -30.88 9.42 -10.89
CA GLY A 341 -31.59 9.19 -9.62
C GLY A 341 -31.25 7.89 -8.90
N GLN A 342 -30.39 7.04 -9.46
CA GLN A 342 -30.00 5.76 -8.87
C GLN A 342 -28.67 5.86 -8.14
N THR A 343 -28.45 4.93 -7.20
CA THR A 343 -27.14 4.68 -6.61
C THR A 343 -26.58 3.39 -7.20
N ALA A 344 -25.57 3.53 -8.06
CA ALA A 344 -24.86 2.39 -8.64
C ALA A 344 -23.84 1.86 -7.63
N THR A 345 -23.81 0.54 -7.40
CA THR A 345 -22.99 -0.06 -6.34
C THR A 345 -21.93 -1.00 -6.89
N LEU A 346 -20.67 -0.82 -6.46
CA LEU A 346 -19.58 -1.76 -6.67
C LEU A 346 -19.12 -2.36 -5.34
N THR A 347 -18.90 -3.67 -5.33
CA THR A 347 -18.27 -4.36 -4.21
C THR A 347 -16.85 -4.77 -4.59
N PHE A 348 -15.91 -4.54 -3.67
CA PHE A 348 -14.50 -4.92 -3.77
C PHE A 348 -14.10 -5.77 -2.56
N THR A 349 -13.63 -6.99 -2.84
CA THR A 349 -13.27 -7.99 -1.83
C THR A 349 -11.75 -8.15 -1.79
N ASN A 350 -11.07 -7.79 -0.69
CA ASN A 350 -9.64 -8.10 -0.54
C ASN A 350 -9.49 -9.28 0.40
N ASN A 351 -8.65 -10.23 0.03
CA ASN A 351 -8.34 -11.37 0.89
C ASN A 351 -7.55 -10.90 2.11
N ARG A 352 -7.83 -11.52 3.27
CA ARG A 352 -7.10 -11.29 4.51
C ARG A 352 -5.69 -11.86 4.41
N GLN A 353 -4.70 -11.12 4.91
CA GLN A 353 -3.31 -11.56 5.03
C GLN A 353 -3.11 -12.34 6.34
N GLY A 354 -1.99 -13.05 6.46
CA GLY A 354 -1.60 -13.77 7.69
C GLY A 354 -0.23 -13.35 8.20
N LEU A 355 0.20 -14.01 9.28
CA LEU A 355 1.48 -13.78 9.96
C LEU A 355 2.19 -15.11 10.22
N ILE A 356 3.51 -15.09 10.38
CA ILE A 356 4.28 -16.23 10.88
C ILE A 356 4.83 -15.87 12.26
N LEU A 357 4.62 -16.75 13.24
CA LEU A 357 5.24 -16.67 14.56
C LEU A 357 6.39 -17.68 14.64
N ILE A 358 7.61 -17.18 14.69
CA ILE A 358 8.80 -18.01 14.85
C ILE A 358 9.05 -18.18 16.34
N LYS A 359 9.18 -19.44 16.79
CA LYS A 359 9.54 -19.80 18.17
C LYS A 359 10.88 -20.51 18.18
N LYS A 360 11.77 -20.10 19.07
CA LYS A 360 13.13 -20.60 19.13
C LYS A 360 13.43 -21.25 20.48
N PHE A 361 13.92 -22.48 20.43
CA PHE A 361 14.24 -23.28 21.61
C PHE A 361 15.67 -23.83 21.59
N ASP A 362 16.17 -24.12 22.78
CA ASP A 362 17.29 -25.02 23.03
C ASP A 362 16.84 -26.45 22.78
N LYS A 363 17.62 -27.22 22.02
CA LYS A 363 17.26 -28.57 21.58
C LYS A 363 17.11 -29.54 22.76
N GLU A 364 17.96 -29.43 23.77
CA GLU A 364 18.00 -30.35 24.91
C GLU A 364 17.05 -29.94 26.04
N SER A 365 17.16 -28.71 26.54
CA SER A 365 16.41 -28.21 27.70
C SER A 365 15.03 -27.65 27.37
N ARG A 366 14.72 -27.41 26.09
CA ARG A 366 13.52 -26.69 25.64
C ARG A 366 13.40 -25.26 26.15
N ALA A 367 14.45 -24.68 26.74
CA ALA A 367 14.49 -23.28 27.10
C ALA A 367 14.32 -22.38 25.86
N VAL A 368 13.65 -21.24 26.01
CA VAL A 368 13.49 -20.27 24.92
C VAL A 368 14.81 -19.55 24.63
N LEU A 369 15.09 -19.26 23.35
CA LEU A 369 16.34 -18.62 22.95
C LEU A 369 16.13 -17.27 22.27
N ALA A 370 16.67 -16.23 22.89
CA ALA A 370 16.74 -14.88 22.34
C ALA A 370 17.91 -14.73 21.36
N GLY A 371 17.78 -13.80 20.42
CA GLY A 371 18.87 -13.35 19.57
C GLY A 371 19.14 -14.18 18.31
N ALA A 372 18.35 -15.22 18.02
CA ALA A 372 18.39 -15.89 16.71
C ALA A 372 17.86 -14.97 15.61
N GLU A 373 18.51 -14.95 14.44
CA GLU A 373 18.11 -14.09 13.32
C GLU A 373 17.56 -14.90 12.15
N PHE A 374 16.41 -14.48 11.62
CA PHE A 374 15.67 -15.16 10.57
C PHE A 374 15.42 -14.26 9.36
N ARG A 375 15.22 -14.91 8.21
CA ARG A 375 14.58 -14.34 7.02
C ARG A 375 13.43 -15.22 6.55
N VAL A 376 12.52 -14.64 5.78
CA VAL A 376 11.39 -15.32 5.15
C VAL A 376 11.45 -15.08 3.65
N LEU A 377 11.40 -16.17 2.89
CA LEU A 377 11.37 -16.21 1.44
C LEU A 377 9.98 -16.63 0.98
N ASN A 378 9.45 -16.00 -0.08
CA ASN A 378 8.24 -16.47 -0.74
C ASN A 378 8.52 -17.68 -1.65
N ASN A 379 7.48 -18.24 -2.27
CA ASN A 379 7.61 -19.40 -3.17
C ASN A 379 8.49 -19.15 -4.41
N ALA A 380 8.72 -17.89 -4.80
CA ALA A 380 9.63 -17.52 -5.89
C ALA A 380 11.10 -17.36 -5.42
N GLY A 381 11.39 -17.63 -4.14
CA GLY A 381 12.71 -17.45 -3.54
C GLY A 381 13.07 -15.99 -3.22
N LYS A 382 12.12 -15.05 -3.36
CA LYS A 382 12.34 -13.63 -3.02
C LYS A 382 12.19 -13.42 -1.52
N GLU A 383 13.14 -12.70 -0.93
CA GLU A 383 13.06 -12.26 0.45
C GLU A 383 11.91 -11.26 0.66
N VAL A 384 11.03 -11.57 1.62
CA VAL A 384 9.86 -10.76 1.98
C VAL A 384 9.92 -10.24 3.42
N ALA A 385 10.78 -10.82 4.25
CA ALA A 385 11.13 -10.30 5.56
C ALA A 385 12.55 -10.74 5.93
N SER A 386 13.32 -9.88 6.59
CA SER A 386 14.69 -10.19 7.01
C SER A 386 15.08 -9.51 8.30
N LYS A 387 16.20 -9.97 8.87
CA LYS A 387 16.74 -9.50 10.16
C LYS A 387 15.71 -9.63 11.30
N LEU A 388 14.85 -10.63 11.22
CA LEU A 388 13.86 -10.92 12.25
C LEU A 388 14.57 -11.57 13.43
N LYS A 389 14.66 -10.87 14.56
CA LYS A 389 15.42 -11.34 15.73
C LYS A 389 14.49 -11.80 16.84
N THR A 390 14.73 -12.98 17.41
CA THR A 390 13.92 -13.47 18.54
C THR A 390 14.14 -12.64 19.79
N GLY A 391 13.04 -12.28 20.46
CA GLY A 391 13.07 -11.56 21.74
C GLY A 391 13.45 -12.46 22.92
N ASN A 392 13.42 -11.89 24.13
CA ASN A 392 13.75 -12.61 25.38
C ASN A 392 12.80 -13.78 25.68
N ASP A 393 11.60 -13.79 25.10
CA ASP A 393 10.63 -14.89 25.16
C ASP A 393 10.87 -15.97 24.08
N GLY A 394 11.94 -15.83 23.28
CA GLY A 394 12.31 -16.70 22.17
C GLY A 394 11.38 -16.61 20.97
N ARG A 395 10.63 -15.51 20.83
CA ARG A 395 9.63 -15.35 19.75
C ARG A 395 9.93 -14.14 18.86
N ILE A 396 9.50 -14.23 17.60
CA ILE A 396 9.39 -13.08 16.69
C ILE A 396 8.26 -13.33 15.70
N THR A 397 7.46 -12.31 15.43
CA THR A 397 6.36 -12.36 14.45
C THR A 397 6.72 -11.55 13.22
N THR A 398 6.40 -12.05 12.03
CA THR A 398 6.57 -11.30 10.78
C THR A 398 5.62 -10.10 10.70
N GLY A 399 5.83 -9.23 9.70
CA GLY A 399 4.75 -8.37 9.20
C GLY A 399 3.69 -9.19 8.45
N PHE A 400 2.64 -8.52 7.95
CA PHE A 400 1.58 -9.17 7.16
C PHE A 400 2.13 -9.75 5.85
N LEU A 401 1.80 -11.01 5.60
CA LEU A 401 2.18 -11.76 4.41
C LEU A 401 0.93 -12.19 3.65
N THR A 402 1.00 -12.15 2.31
CA THR A 402 -0.06 -12.73 1.46
C THR A 402 -0.21 -14.21 1.74
N THR A 403 -1.39 -14.77 1.51
CA THR A 403 -1.61 -16.20 1.76
C THR A 403 -0.75 -17.05 0.81
N GLY A 404 -0.27 -18.21 1.27
CA GLY A 404 0.56 -19.10 0.46
C GLY A 404 1.73 -19.73 1.22
N GLU A 405 2.58 -20.44 0.47
CA GLU A 405 3.77 -21.11 1.01
C GLU A 405 4.98 -20.15 1.10
N TYR A 406 5.65 -20.21 2.25
CA TYR A 406 6.87 -19.48 2.56
C TYR A 406 7.95 -20.42 3.10
N THR A 407 9.20 -20.03 2.93
CA THR A 407 10.35 -20.66 3.59
C THR A 407 10.91 -19.72 4.64
N VAL A 408 10.90 -20.16 5.90
CA VAL A 408 11.55 -19.47 7.02
C VAL A 408 12.95 -20.05 7.17
N GLU A 409 13.98 -19.22 7.19
CA GLU A 409 15.38 -19.63 7.31
C GLU A 409 16.05 -18.92 8.47
N GLU A 410 16.69 -19.70 9.36
CA GLU A 410 17.61 -19.17 10.37
C GLU A 410 18.93 -18.78 9.70
N THR A 411 19.25 -17.50 9.78
CA THR A 411 20.44 -16.88 9.18
C THR A 411 21.59 -16.73 10.18
N ALA A 412 21.28 -16.60 11.47
CA ALA A 412 22.27 -16.61 12.54
C ALA A 412 21.70 -17.28 13.80
N ALA A 413 22.47 -18.18 14.38
CA ALA A 413 22.16 -18.81 15.66
C ALA A 413 22.37 -17.82 16.83
N PRO A 414 21.67 -18.02 17.97
CA PRO A 414 22.01 -17.35 19.22
C PRO A 414 23.48 -17.55 19.62
N THR A 415 24.02 -16.65 20.44
CA THR A 415 25.37 -16.78 21.00
C THR A 415 25.54 -18.13 21.69
N ASN A 416 26.66 -18.83 21.41
CA ASN A 416 26.99 -20.17 21.93
C ASN A 416 26.13 -21.33 21.36
N TYR A 417 25.37 -21.10 20.30
CA TYR A 417 24.57 -22.15 19.62
C TYR A 417 25.07 -22.42 18.20
N GLU A 418 24.90 -23.65 17.73
CA GLU A 418 25.03 -23.98 16.30
C GLU A 418 23.77 -23.54 15.53
N LEU A 419 23.87 -23.35 14.21
CA LEU A 419 22.70 -23.15 13.35
C LEU A 419 21.76 -24.36 13.42
N ALA A 420 20.46 -24.12 13.32
CA ALA A 420 19.44 -25.15 13.26
C ALA A 420 19.72 -26.14 12.12
N VAL A 421 19.40 -27.42 12.36
CA VAL A 421 19.43 -28.47 11.35
C VAL A 421 18.05 -29.15 11.34
N PRO A 422 17.22 -28.94 10.29
CA PRO A 422 17.46 -28.09 9.13
C PRO A 422 17.41 -26.58 9.48
N LYS A 423 18.22 -25.77 8.77
CA LYS A 423 18.25 -24.31 8.95
C LYS A 423 17.03 -23.58 8.40
N SER A 424 16.20 -24.28 7.61
CA SER A 424 15.00 -23.72 7.00
C SER A 424 13.81 -24.66 7.10
N LYS A 425 12.61 -24.09 7.24
CA LYS A 425 11.33 -24.83 7.27
C LYS A 425 10.31 -24.13 6.38
N LYS A 426 9.49 -24.91 5.69
CA LYS A 426 8.34 -24.41 4.92
C LYS A 426 7.14 -24.21 5.83
N VAL A 427 6.36 -23.17 5.58
CA VAL A 427 5.13 -22.83 6.32
C VAL A 427 4.09 -22.28 5.35
N ILE A 428 2.82 -22.64 5.57
CA ILE A 428 1.68 -22.13 4.80
C ILE A 428 1.00 -21.05 5.63
N VAL A 429 1.06 -19.81 5.15
CA VAL A 429 0.36 -18.67 5.75
C VAL A 429 -1.10 -18.70 5.30
N LYS A 430 -2.00 -18.70 6.28
CA LYS A 430 -3.46 -18.69 6.08
C LYS A 430 -4.07 -17.33 6.42
N PRO A 431 -5.25 -16.99 5.87
CA PRO A 431 -5.91 -15.71 6.13
C PRO A 431 -6.22 -15.49 7.62
N TRP A 432 -5.84 -14.32 8.18
CA TRP A 432 -6.01 -13.93 9.60
C TRP A 432 -5.39 -14.86 10.65
N GLU A 433 -4.61 -15.85 10.24
CA GLU A 433 -3.92 -16.74 11.15
C GLU A 433 -2.49 -16.25 11.41
N THR A 434 -2.03 -16.49 12.64
CA THR A 434 -0.60 -16.42 12.96
C THR A 434 -0.08 -17.85 13.00
N THR A 435 0.56 -18.29 11.91
CA THR A 435 1.04 -19.66 11.77
C THR A 435 2.35 -19.83 12.55
N PRO A 436 2.41 -20.72 13.56
CA PRO A 436 3.63 -20.94 14.32
C PRO A 436 4.62 -21.83 13.55
N VAL A 437 5.91 -21.53 13.68
CA VAL A 437 7.01 -22.40 13.25
C VAL A 437 8.08 -22.45 14.33
N GLU A 438 8.54 -23.65 14.67
CA GLU A 438 9.51 -23.85 15.74
C GLU A 438 10.90 -24.19 15.19
N PHE A 439 11.94 -23.63 15.79
CA PHE A 439 13.35 -23.90 15.47
C PHE A 439 14.12 -24.26 16.75
N GLU A 440 14.93 -25.30 16.68
CA GLU A 440 15.73 -25.80 17.80
C GLU A 440 17.22 -25.71 17.44
N ASN A 441 18.02 -25.17 18.36
CA ASN A 441 19.48 -25.13 18.17
C ASN A 441 20.13 -25.92 19.28
N GLN A 442 21.20 -26.60 18.89
CA GLN A 442 22.06 -27.31 19.82
C GLN A 442 23.12 -26.36 20.35
N ARG A 443 23.35 -26.38 21.66
CA ARG A 443 24.41 -25.60 22.28
C ARG A 443 25.78 -26.11 21.82
N GLN A 444 26.68 -25.19 21.51
CA GLN A 444 28.06 -25.51 21.13
C GLN A 444 28.78 -26.19 22.30
N LYS A 445 29.73 -27.08 22.00
CA LYS A 445 30.54 -27.82 22.98
C LYS A 445 32.01 -27.38 22.96
N GLY A 446 32.66 -27.46 24.11
CA GLY A 446 34.09 -27.23 24.33
C GLY A 446 34.66 -28.24 25.31
N GLY A 447 35.71 -27.87 26.04
CA GLY A 447 36.26 -28.66 27.14
C GLY A 447 36.68 -27.78 28.32
N LEU A 448 36.74 -28.36 29.51
CA LEU A 448 37.29 -27.72 30.71
C LEU A 448 38.39 -28.62 31.29
N GLU A 449 39.57 -28.06 31.53
CA GLU A 449 40.66 -28.71 32.26
C GLU A 449 41.00 -27.86 33.50
N ILE A 450 40.93 -28.45 34.69
CA ILE A 450 41.37 -27.83 35.95
C ILE A 450 42.73 -28.42 36.30
N ILE A 451 43.74 -27.57 36.47
CA ILE A 451 45.10 -27.98 36.83
C ILE A 451 45.41 -27.48 38.24
N LYS A 452 45.66 -28.41 39.15
CA LYS A 452 46.06 -28.10 40.52
C LYS A 452 47.57 -28.03 40.65
N VAL A 453 48.06 -26.96 41.24
CA VAL A 453 49.50 -26.72 41.44
C VAL A 453 49.82 -26.28 42.87
N ASP A 454 51.09 -26.42 43.23
CA ASP A 454 51.71 -25.84 44.41
C ASP A 454 51.89 -24.32 44.21
N GLU A 455 51.54 -23.52 45.23
CA GLU A 455 51.65 -22.05 45.20
C GLU A 455 53.10 -21.56 45.02
N GLU A 456 54.05 -22.22 45.69
CA GLU A 456 55.47 -21.88 45.67
C GLU A 456 56.17 -22.50 44.45
N ARG A 457 55.66 -23.64 43.95
CA ARG A 457 56.20 -24.40 42.82
C ARG A 457 55.13 -24.70 41.77
N LYS A 458 54.78 -23.72 40.93
CA LYS A 458 53.70 -23.85 39.93
C LYS A 458 53.92 -24.96 38.87
N ASP A 459 55.16 -25.43 38.73
CA ASP A 459 55.56 -26.58 37.93
C ASP A 459 55.15 -27.92 38.57
N ARG A 460 55.07 -27.97 39.90
CA ARG A 460 54.61 -29.14 40.67
C ARG A 460 53.09 -29.25 40.62
N LYS A 461 52.60 -30.28 39.93
CA LYS A 461 51.16 -30.60 39.85
C LYS A 461 50.73 -31.45 41.03
N LEU A 462 49.52 -31.22 41.55
CA LEU A 462 49.04 -31.84 42.78
C LEU A 462 47.86 -32.77 42.55
N ALA A 463 48.09 -34.06 42.78
CA ALA A 463 47.06 -35.09 42.76
C ALA A 463 46.21 -35.07 44.05
N GLY A 464 44.94 -35.43 43.93
CA GLY A 464 44.04 -35.66 45.05
C GLY A 464 43.25 -34.47 45.58
N ALA A 465 43.33 -33.28 44.97
CA ALA A 465 42.40 -32.19 45.25
C ALA A 465 40.99 -32.55 44.77
N ILE A 466 39.95 -32.12 45.47
CA ILE A 466 38.55 -32.38 45.12
C ILE A 466 37.86 -31.07 44.74
N PHE A 467 37.14 -31.08 43.62
CA PHE A 467 36.43 -29.93 43.07
C PHE A 467 34.96 -30.23 42.78
N ASP A 468 34.11 -29.22 42.97
CA ASP A 468 32.78 -29.14 42.39
C ASP A 468 32.77 -28.14 41.23
N ILE A 469 32.01 -28.43 40.19
CA ILE A 469 31.71 -27.50 39.08
C ILE A 469 30.20 -27.29 39.00
N ALA A 470 29.77 -26.04 39.10
CA ALA A 470 28.38 -25.61 39.06
C ALA A 470 28.08 -24.68 37.88
N SER A 471 26.80 -24.53 37.58
CA SER A 471 26.31 -23.56 36.59
C SER A 471 25.96 -22.19 37.18
N ASP A 472 26.01 -22.07 38.51
CA ASP A 472 25.73 -20.85 39.27
C ASP A 472 26.82 -20.58 40.31
N ASP A 473 26.92 -19.33 40.75
CA ASP A 473 27.92 -18.82 41.69
C ASP A 473 27.65 -19.18 43.16
N LYS A 474 26.49 -19.77 43.46
CA LYS A 474 26.08 -20.19 44.81
C LYS A 474 26.23 -21.69 45.02
N GLY A 475 26.43 -22.45 43.94
CA GLY A 475 26.54 -23.91 43.99
C GLY A 475 25.21 -24.62 44.19
N GLN A 476 24.09 -24.00 43.80
CA GLN A 476 22.77 -24.62 43.89
C GLN A 476 22.58 -25.70 42.81
N ASN A 477 23.21 -25.53 41.66
CA ASN A 477 23.15 -26.45 40.52
C ASN A 477 24.57 -26.94 40.15
N ILE A 478 25.05 -27.89 40.94
CA ILE A 478 26.32 -28.59 40.73
C ILE A 478 26.13 -29.62 39.62
N LEU A 479 26.89 -29.44 38.53
CA LEU A 479 26.86 -30.32 37.37
C LEU A 479 27.84 -31.48 37.50
N TYR A 480 29.00 -31.23 38.12
CA TYR A 480 30.03 -32.23 38.38
C TYR A 480 30.47 -32.10 39.83
N ARG A 481 30.20 -33.13 40.64
CA ARG A 481 30.49 -33.15 42.07
C ARG A 481 31.72 -34.01 42.36
N ASN A 482 32.49 -33.63 43.38
CA ASN A 482 33.61 -34.40 43.90
C ASN A 482 34.63 -34.88 42.83
N GLN A 483 34.90 -34.03 41.83
CA GLN A 483 35.89 -34.33 40.80
C GLN A 483 37.28 -34.26 41.41
N LYS A 484 38.05 -35.35 41.32
CA LYS A 484 39.35 -35.47 41.96
C LYS A 484 40.47 -35.27 40.94
N THR A 485 41.50 -34.49 41.29
CA THR A 485 42.68 -34.37 40.43
C THR A 485 43.44 -35.68 40.35
N ASP A 486 43.76 -36.09 39.12
CA ASP A 486 44.48 -37.31 38.81
C ASP A 486 45.97 -37.23 39.20
N ALA A 487 46.75 -38.28 38.89
CA ALA A 487 48.19 -38.34 39.17
C ALA A 487 49.00 -37.21 38.49
N SER A 488 48.49 -36.60 37.42
CA SER A 488 49.09 -35.45 36.74
C SER A 488 48.60 -34.10 37.31
N GLY A 489 47.76 -34.13 38.35
CA GLY A 489 47.16 -32.97 39.00
C GLY A 489 46.04 -32.32 38.19
N LYS A 490 45.35 -33.09 37.33
CA LYS A 490 44.34 -32.57 36.40
C LYS A 490 42.95 -33.14 36.62
N ILE A 491 41.93 -32.37 36.24
CA ILE A 491 40.54 -32.81 36.01
C ILE A 491 40.16 -32.38 34.60
N THR A 492 39.66 -33.31 33.78
CA THR A 492 39.28 -33.02 32.39
C THR A 492 37.81 -33.35 32.16
N ILE A 493 37.06 -32.37 31.66
CA ILE A 493 35.65 -32.49 31.28
C ILE A 493 35.52 -32.21 29.78
N PRO A 494 35.63 -33.24 28.94
CA PRO A 494 35.50 -33.08 27.50
C PRO A 494 34.03 -32.90 27.10
N GLY A 495 33.79 -32.12 26.03
CA GLY A 495 32.47 -31.99 25.43
C GLY A 495 31.43 -31.26 26.28
N ILE A 496 31.85 -30.53 27.33
CA ILE A 496 30.95 -29.71 28.13
C ILE A 496 30.38 -28.58 27.27
N ALA A 497 29.12 -28.20 27.54
CA ALA A 497 28.48 -27.08 26.87
C ALA A 497 29.31 -25.79 27.02
N THR A 498 29.28 -24.94 26.02
CA THR A 498 29.87 -23.60 26.12
C THR A 498 29.04 -22.72 27.04
N GLY A 499 29.72 -21.83 27.77
CA GLY A 499 29.08 -20.97 28.76
C GLY A 499 29.95 -20.71 29.98
N LEU A 500 29.37 -19.98 30.93
CA LEU A 500 29.99 -19.66 32.21
C LEU A 500 29.71 -20.78 33.22
N TYR A 501 30.78 -21.28 33.83
CA TYR A 501 30.76 -22.26 34.91
C TYR A 501 31.45 -21.68 36.14
N TYR A 502 31.19 -22.28 37.29
CA TYR A 502 31.84 -21.93 38.54
C TYR A 502 32.52 -23.15 39.12
N VAL A 503 33.80 -23.03 39.44
CA VAL A 503 34.59 -24.13 40.03
C VAL A 503 34.93 -23.79 41.47
N ARG A 504 34.85 -24.78 42.36
CA ARG A 504 35.19 -24.62 43.79
C ARG A 504 35.96 -25.84 44.27
N GLU A 505 37.13 -25.61 44.84
CA GLU A 505 37.85 -26.65 45.57
C GLU A 505 37.16 -26.92 46.90
N THR A 506 36.77 -28.17 47.13
CA THR A 506 36.07 -28.62 48.35
C THR A 506 36.98 -29.32 49.32
N ALA A 507 38.07 -29.93 48.85
CA ALA A 507 39.12 -30.50 49.71
C ALA A 507 40.50 -30.34 49.03
N PRO A 508 41.52 -29.85 49.76
CA PRO A 508 42.87 -29.75 49.23
C PRO A 508 43.53 -31.14 49.13
N PRO A 509 44.59 -31.30 48.32
CA PRO A 509 45.50 -32.43 48.43
C PRO A 509 46.08 -32.56 49.84
N ALA A 510 46.47 -33.76 50.25
CA ALA A 510 47.13 -33.99 51.53
C ALA A 510 48.39 -33.12 51.67
N GLY A 511 48.52 -32.44 52.82
CA GLY A 511 49.63 -31.53 53.11
C GLY A 511 49.53 -30.13 52.53
N TYR A 512 48.35 -29.75 52.03
CA TYR A 512 48.09 -28.44 51.46
C TYR A 512 46.83 -27.79 52.05
N GLN A 513 46.79 -26.46 52.02
CA GLN A 513 45.65 -25.63 52.40
C GLN A 513 45.07 -24.91 51.17
N ILE A 514 43.74 -24.80 51.12
CA ILE A 514 43.01 -24.06 50.08
C ILE A 514 43.28 -22.56 50.25
N ILE A 515 43.73 -21.90 49.17
CA ILE A 515 43.97 -20.44 49.16
C ILE A 515 42.68 -19.68 48.85
N LYS A 516 41.99 -20.04 47.77
CA LYS A 516 40.80 -19.34 47.29
C LYS A 516 39.54 -20.09 47.70
N LYS A 517 38.97 -19.68 48.83
CA LYS A 517 37.70 -20.22 49.34
C LYS A 517 36.53 -19.55 48.59
N GLY A 518 35.83 -20.29 47.73
CA GLY A 518 34.66 -19.79 47.02
C GLY A 518 34.49 -20.34 45.60
N TRP A 519 33.40 -19.96 44.95
CA TRP A 519 33.09 -20.29 43.56
C TRP A 519 33.83 -19.35 42.61
N ILE A 520 34.58 -19.89 41.66
CA ILE A 520 35.41 -19.11 40.74
C ILE A 520 34.88 -19.26 39.30
N PRO A 521 34.57 -18.15 38.60
CA PRO A 521 34.03 -18.21 37.24
C PRO A 521 35.06 -18.71 36.22
N VAL A 522 34.64 -19.62 35.34
CA VAL A 522 35.41 -20.13 34.20
C VAL A 522 34.50 -20.20 32.97
N THR A 523 34.89 -19.55 31.87
CA THR A 523 34.11 -19.54 30.63
C THR A 523 34.62 -20.59 29.66
N VAL A 524 33.79 -21.57 29.33
CA VAL A 524 34.08 -22.58 28.30
C VAL A 524 33.67 -22.05 26.93
N VAL A 525 34.61 -22.08 25.98
CA VAL A 525 34.42 -21.62 24.59
C VAL A 525 34.44 -22.78 23.60
N ARG A 526 33.81 -22.57 22.44
CA ARG A 526 33.60 -23.61 21.42
C ARG A 526 34.91 -24.21 20.93
N GLY A 527 34.95 -25.55 20.84
CA GLY A 527 36.02 -26.30 20.17
C GLY A 527 37.40 -26.21 20.84
N LYS A 528 37.52 -25.56 21.99
CA LYS A 528 38.76 -25.43 22.76
C LYS A 528 38.58 -26.04 24.15
N THR A 529 39.67 -26.59 24.69
CA THR A 529 39.76 -26.92 26.11
C THR A 529 40.20 -25.68 26.87
N THR A 530 39.34 -25.16 27.73
CA THR A 530 39.63 -24.05 28.63
C THR A 530 40.43 -24.58 29.80
N ILE A 531 41.64 -24.06 30.02
CA ILE A 531 42.52 -24.49 31.12
C ILE A 531 42.40 -23.50 32.26
N TYR A 532 42.06 -23.98 33.45
CA TYR A 532 41.98 -23.18 34.68
C TYR A 532 42.94 -23.73 35.74
N GLN A 533 43.90 -22.91 36.17
CA GLN A 533 44.91 -23.31 37.15
C GLN A 533 44.53 -22.87 38.58
N VAL A 534 44.66 -23.77 39.55
CA VAL A 534 44.33 -23.54 40.97
C VAL A 534 45.51 -23.85 41.87
N GLU A 535 45.89 -22.90 42.71
CA GLU A 535 47.08 -22.94 43.58
C GLU A 535 46.68 -23.29 45.02
N ASN A 536 47.48 -24.12 45.70
CA ASN A 536 47.34 -24.40 47.14
C ASN A 536 48.67 -24.20 47.83
N ARG A 537 48.58 -23.77 49.08
CA ARG A 537 49.72 -23.52 49.94
C ARG A 537 50.13 -24.78 50.69
N PRO A 538 51.42 -25.16 50.70
CA PRO A 538 51.88 -26.28 51.53
C PRO A 538 51.75 -25.97 53.02
N ILE A 539 51.53 -27.00 53.85
CA ILE A 539 51.43 -26.88 55.30
C ILE A 539 52.78 -27.16 55.97
N ARG A 540 53.24 -26.28 56.88
CA ARG A 540 54.56 -26.36 57.53
C ARG A 540 54.51 -26.14 59.04
N LEU A 541 55.32 -26.92 59.77
CA LEU A 541 55.66 -26.70 61.17
C LEU A 541 57.16 -26.38 61.28
N HIS A 542 57.48 -25.33 62.01
CA HIS A 542 58.84 -24.96 62.38
C HIS A 542 58.97 -25.10 63.90
N LEU A 543 59.77 -26.03 64.40
CA LEU A 543 59.82 -26.35 65.83
C LEU A 543 61.25 -26.35 66.37
N ARG A 544 61.44 -25.80 67.59
CA ARG A 544 62.70 -25.86 68.35
C ARG A 544 62.45 -26.05 69.85
N GLN A 545 63.44 -26.63 70.54
CA GLN A 545 63.51 -26.67 72.01
C GLN A 545 64.57 -25.69 72.51
N VAL A 546 64.30 -25.02 73.62
CA VAL A 546 65.23 -24.10 74.30
C VAL A 546 65.41 -24.54 75.75
N VAL A 547 66.66 -24.70 76.17
CA VAL A 547 67.03 -24.99 77.55
C VAL A 547 67.34 -23.68 78.26
N LEU A 548 66.61 -23.40 79.33
CA LEU A 548 66.77 -22.25 80.20
C LEU A 548 67.63 -22.59 81.40
N ASN A 549 68.29 -21.58 81.97
CA ASN A 549 69.05 -21.66 83.22
C ASN A 549 69.87 -22.95 83.32
N GLU A 550 70.77 -23.14 82.34
CA GLU A 550 71.62 -24.33 82.29
C GLU A 550 72.33 -24.57 83.62
N ASN A 551 72.50 -25.84 83.95
CA ASN A 551 73.20 -26.25 85.15
C ASN A 551 74.41 -27.09 84.75
N HIS A 552 75.59 -26.74 85.25
CA HIS A 552 76.85 -27.44 84.94
C HIS A 552 76.83 -28.93 85.33
N ALA A 553 75.95 -29.32 86.26
CA ALA A 553 75.80 -30.71 86.68
C ALA A 553 74.93 -31.56 85.74
N LEU A 554 74.22 -30.96 84.77
CA LEU A 554 73.41 -31.68 83.79
C LEU A 554 73.98 -31.53 82.39
N VAL A 555 73.87 -32.60 81.60
CA VAL A 555 74.10 -32.52 80.16
C VAL A 555 72.98 -31.68 79.54
N VAL A 556 73.33 -30.58 78.89
CA VAL A 556 72.40 -29.80 78.08
C VAL A 556 71.99 -30.66 76.87
N PRO A 557 70.71 -30.99 76.70
CA PRO A 557 70.27 -31.77 75.55
C PRO A 557 70.59 -31.02 74.26
N SER A 558 71.24 -31.67 73.31
CA SER A 558 71.44 -31.15 71.95
C SER A 558 70.20 -31.35 71.06
N THR A 559 69.24 -32.15 71.53
CA THR A 559 68.11 -32.67 70.76
C THR A 559 66.83 -32.56 71.57
N GLY A 560 65.78 -32.02 70.98
CA GLY A 560 64.42 -32.03 71.53
C GLY A 560 63.60 -33.14 70.89
N TYR A 561 62.85 -33.87 71.70
CA TYR A 561 61.99 -34.99 71.26
C TYR A 561 60.53 -34.60 71.47
N PHE A 562 59.74 -34.61 70.41
CA PHE A 562 58.36 -34.18 70.45
C PHE A 562 57.41 -35.28 70.02
N LYS A 563 56.31 -35.40 70.74
CA LYS A 563 55.13 -36.16 70.32
C LYS A 563 54.14 -35.18 69.70
N LEU A 564 53.86 -35.37 68.42
CA LEU A 564 52.87 -34.61 67.66
C LEU A 564 51.59 -35.43 67.55
N GLU A 565 50.49 -34.95 68.09
CA GLU A 565 49.20 -35.62 68.07
C GLU A 565 48.24 -34.82 67.21
N GLN A 566 47.80 -35.39 66.09
CA GLN A 566 46.72 -34.81 65.32
C GLN A 566 45.43 -35.03 66.11
N ILE A 567 44.77 -33.96 66.54
CA ILE A 567 43.56 -34.03 67.35
C ILE A 567 42.35 -33.50 66.57
N THR A 568 41.19 -34.12 66.76
CA THR A 568 39.90 -33.64 66.22
C THR A 568 39.42 -32.42 67.02
N GLY A 569 38.44 -31.67 66.47
CA GLY A 569 37.74 -30.61 67.21
C GLY A 569 36.98 -31.10 68.46
N SER A 570 36.84 -32.41 68.66
CA SER A 570 36.30 -33.04 69.88
C SER A 570 37.38 -33.49 70.87
N GLY A 571 38.66 -33.23 70.59
CA GLY A 571 39.81 -33.56 71.46
C GLY A 571 40.35 -34.98 71.33
N ASN A 572 39.89 -35.78 70.36
CA ASN A 572 40.37 -37.15 70.17
C ASN A 572 41.63 -37.17 69.29
N THR A 573 42.65 -37.92 69.71
CA THR A 573 43.86 -38.16 68.90
C THR A 573 43.55 -39.10 67.74
N ILE A 574 43.82 -38.64 66.52
CA ILE A 574 43.65 -39.38 65.26
C ILE A 574 44.94 -40.13 64.93
N ASN A 575 46.06 -39.40 64.94
CA ASN A 575 47.37 -39.90 64.58
C ASN A 575 48.41 -39.35 65.55
N THR A 576 49.43 -40.15 65.85
CA THR A 576 50.56 -39.75 66.67
C THR A 576 51.83 -39.88 65.85
N TYR A 577 52.62 -38.82 65.80
CA TYR A 577 53.92 -38.76 65.15
C TYR A 577 54.97 -38.41 66.21
N GLN A 578 56.21 -38.83 65.95
CA GLN A 578 57.36 -38.42 66.75
C GLN A 578 58.23 -37.52 65.88
N LEU A 579 58.66 -36.39 66.43
CA LEU A 579 59.50 -35.42 65.76
C LEU A 579 60.74 -35.16 66.60
N VAL A 580 61.90 -35.24 65.95
CA VAL A 580 63.19 -34.88 66.53
C VAL A 580 63.59 -33.52 65.99
N THR A 581 63.97 -32.61 66.88
CA THR A 581 64.44 -31.26 66.52
C THR A 581 65.75 -30.94 67.24
N GLY A 582 66.41 -29.86 66.85
CA GLY A 582 67.52 -29.32 67.63
C GLY A 582 67.06 -28.72 68.96
N SER A 583 67.90 -28.86 69.99
CA SER A 583 67.76 -28.14 71.26
C SER A 583 68.94 -27.18 71.47
N THR A 584 68.69 -26.03 72.08
CA THR A 584 69.68 -24.95 72.15
C THR A 584 69.55 -24.12 73.42
N LEU A 585 70.64 -23.44 73.81
CA LEU A 585 70.66 -22.43 74.88
C LEU A 585 70.30 -21.02 74.37
N LYS A 586 70.14 -20.86 73.06
CA LYS A 586 69.94 -19.56 72.39
C LYS A 586 68.54 -19.01 72.63
N ASN A 587 68.39 -18.24 73.70
CA ASN A 587 67.15 -17.57 74.09
C ASN A 587 67.15 -16.05 73.88
N LYS A 588 68.32 -15.42 73.68
CA LYS A 588 68.39 -13.96 73.54
C LYS A 588 67.77 -13.52 72.21
N PRO A 589 67.01 -12.42 72.15
CA PRO A 589 66.37 -11.96 70.92
C PRO A 589 67.30 -11.88 69.69
N THR A 590 68.56 -11.49 69.87
CA THR A 590 69.56 -11.38 68.79
C THR A 590 70.07 -12.73 68.26
N GLU A 591 69.87 -13.82 68.99
CA GLU A 591 70.39 -15.15 68.66
C GLU A 591 69.34 -16.03 67.96
N ILE A 592 68.07 -15.63 67.99
CA ILE A 592 66.94 -16.42 67.49
C ILE A 592 66.77 -16.16 65.99
N THR A 593 67.18 -17.14 65.19
CA THR A 593 67.08 -17.10 63.72
C THR A 593 66.30 -18.32 63.18
N LYS A 594 65.92 -18.29 61.90
CA LYS A 594 65.11 -19.35 61.27
C LYS A 594 65.81 -20.71 61.28
N GLU A 595 67.14 -20.71 61.18
CA GLU A 595 67.98 -21.90 61.13
C GLU A 595 67.96 -22.71 62.43
N LEU A 596 67.51 -22.11 63.54
CA LEU A 596 67.33 -22.81 64.81
C LEU A 596 66.05 -23.67 64.84
N PHE A 597 65.15 -23.50 63.89
CA PHE A 597 63.90 -24.26 63.82
C PHE A 597 64.02 -25.41 62.82
N THR A 598 63.60 -26.60 63.25
CA THR A 598 63.44 -27.74 62.36
C THR A 598 62.12 -27.57 61.59
N THR A 599 62.21 -27.48 60.26
CA THR A 599 61.05 -27.33 59.38
C THR A 599 60.54 -28.69 58.92
N VAL A 600 59.25 -28.93 59.08
CA VAL A 600 58.58 -30.19 58.70
C VAL A 600 57.35 -29.88 57.87
N SER A 601 57.23 -30.54 56.72
CA SER A 601 56.00 -30.51 55.92
C SER A 601 54.98 -31.44 56.53
N ILE A 602 53.81 -30.92 56.88
CA ILE A 602 52.80 -31.68 57.61
C ILE A 602 51.75 -32.18 56.62
N SER A 603 51.67 -33.50 56.42
CA SER A 603 50.69 -34.14 55.53
C SER A 603 49.42 -34.58 56.28
N ILE A 604 48.81 -33.69 57.05
CA ILE A 604 47.59 -34.00 57.83
C ILE A 604 46.33 -33.46 57.15
N GLY A 605 45.23 -34.20 57.24
CA GLY A 605 43.90 -33.72 56.86
C GLY A 605 43.15 -33.22 58.09
N ILE A 606 43.24 -31.90 58.37
CA ILE A 606 42.46 -31.06 59.32
C ILE A 606 42.35 -31.53 60.80
N ASP A 607 42.34 -30.70 61.86
CA ASP A 607 42.38 -29.22 62.00
C ASP A 607 43.30 -28.73 63.14
N THR A 608 43.86 -29.60 63.96
CA THR A 608 44.72 -29.19 65.10
C THR A 608 45.82 -30.20 65.35
N LEU A 609 47.01 -29.70 65.67
CA LEU A 609 48.17 -30.50 66.03
C LEU A 609 48.61 -30.12 67.44
N GLN A 610 48.50 -31.06 68.37
CA GLN A 610 49.04 -30.93 69.72
C GLN A 610 50.50 -31.34 69.71
N ILE A 611 51.36 -30.47 70.23
CA ILE A 611 52.80 -30.63 70.30
C ILE A 611 53.14 -30.79 71.77
N THR A 612 53.60 -31.99 72.13
CA THR A 612 54.00 -32.33 73.50
C THR A 612 55.49 -32.61 73.49
N ASP A 613 56.25 -31.91 74.33
CA ASP A 613 57.66 -32.18 74.51
C ASP A 613 57.85 -33.43 75.38
N LEU A 614 58.70 -34.35 74.95
CA LEU A 614 59.10 -35.54 75.70
C LEU A 614 60.32 -35.17 76.53
N ILE A 615 60.04 -34.49 77.64
CA ILE A 615 61.04 -33.82 78.46
C ILE A 615 61.97 -34.85 79.10
N PRO A 616 63.30 -34.65 79.04
CA PRO A 616 64.24 -35.51 79.74
C PRO A 616 64.00 -35.50 81.25
N GLU A 617 64.26 -36.62 81.93
CA GLU A 617 63.91 -36.86 83.34
C GLU A 617 64.34 -35.75 84.33
N TYR A 618 65.46 -35.09 84.04
CA TYR A 618 66.06 -34.03 84.88
C TYR A 618 65.67 -32.61 84.48
N TYR A 619 64.74 -32.46 83.54
CA TYR A 619 64.23 -31.18 83.08
C TYR A 619 62.74 -31.09 83.37
N MET A 620 62.22 -29.87 83.38
CA MET A 620 60.81 -29.59 83.52
C MET A 620 60.36 -28.57 82.49
N TYR A 621 59.11 -28.71 82.06
CA TYR A 621 58.47 -27.80 81.11
C TYR A 621 58.31 -26.41 81.73
N GLN A 622 58.68 -25.36 80.99
CA GLN A 622 58.46 -23.97 81.42
C GLN A 622 57.41 -23.24 80.58
N GLY A 623 57.01 -23.81 79.44
CA GLY A 623 56.03 -23.23 78.55
C GLY A 623 56.41 -23.36 77.09
N ALA A 624 55.51 -22.93 76.21
CA ALA A 624 55.76 -22.86 74.78
C ALA A 624 55.16 -21.60 74.17
N ILE A 625 55.76 -21.13 73.08
CA ILE A 625 55.26 -20.03 72.26
C ILE A 625 55.02 -20.54 70.85
N ALA A 626 53.86 -20.20 70.26
CA ALA A 626 53.55 -20.46 68.86
C ALA A 626 53.17 -19.17 68.13
N THR A 627 53.72 -18.97 66.94
CA THR A 627 53.33 -17.89 66.02
C THR A 627 53.02 -18.45 64.64
N VAL A 628 52.34 -17.69 63.79
CA VAL A 628 51.88 -18.13 62.46
C VAL A 628 52.79 -17.72 61.30
N ASN A 629 53.92 -17.07 61.60
CA ASN A 629 54.91 -16.61 60.63
C ASN A 629 56.25 -16.34 61.32
N ASP A 630 57.28 -16.11 60.52
CA ASP A 630 58.64 -15.82 60.96
C ASP A 630 58.91 -14.33 61.24
N THR A 631 57.88 -13.51 61.40
CA THR A 631 58.05 -12.07 61.63
C THR A 631 58.39 -11.81 63.10
N ASN A 632 59.54 -11.15 63.33
CA ASN A 632 60.10 -10.81 64.64
C ASN A 632 60.34 -12.04 65.54
N LEU A 633 60.88 -13.13 64.98
CA LEU A 633 61.19 -14.35 65.76
C LEU A 633 61.98 -14.06 67.03
N GLY A 634 62.95 -13.14 66.99
CA GLY A 634 63.77 -12.74 68.15
C GLY A 634 62.98 -12.18 69.31
N GLU A 635 62.05 -11.26 69.04
CA GLU A 635 61.22 -10.66 70.09
C GLU A 635 60.17 -11.66 70.58
N LYS A 636 59.57 -12.42 69.65
CA LYS A 636 58.40 -13.25 69.96
C LYS A 636 58.75 -14.57 70.62
N HIS A 637 59.81 -15.25 70.17
CA HIS A 637 60.17 -16.60 70.61
C HIS A 637 61.25 -16.64 71.69
N SER A 638 61.48 -15.52 72.39
CA SER A 638 62.30 -15.47 73.60
C SER A 638 61.45 -15.78 74.83
N PHE A 639 62.02 -16.48 75.82
CA PHE A 639 61.37 -16.73 77.11
C PHE A 639 61.09 -15.43 77.89
N ASP A 640 61.81 -14.35 77.58
CA ASP A 640 61.56 -13.04 78.20
C ASP A 640 60.19 -12.46 77.77
N ASN A 641 59.61 -12.96 76.68
CA ASN A 641 58.27 -12.60 76.24
C ASN A 641 57.19 -13.39 77.01
N THR A 642 57.09 -13.13 78.31
CA THR A 642 56.25 -13.92 79.22
C THR A 642 54.75 -13.87 78.89
N SER A 643 54.28 -12.87 78.14
CA SER A 643 52.88 -12.72 77.73
C SER A 643 52.42 -13.74 76.69
N GLU A 644 53.32 -14.28 75.88
CA GLU A 644 53.00 -15.25 74.82
C GLU A 644 53.20 -16.71 75.26
N ILE A 645 53.72 -16.93 76.48
CA ILE A 645 54.04 -18.28 76.97
C ILE A 645 52.78 -19.02 77.42
N VAL A 646 52.52 -20.14 76.76
CA VAL A 646 51.50 -21.10 77.15
C VAL A 646 52.10 -22.11 78.12
N LYS A 647 51.66 -22.09 79.39
CA LYS A 647 52.17 -22.96 80.48
C LYS A 647 51.46 -24.32 80.60
N ASN A 648 50.72 -24.75 79.59
CA ASN A 648 50.13 -26.08 79.55
C ASN A 648 51.17 -27.10 79.09
N ASP A 649 51.13 -28.34 79.58
CA ASP A 649 52.07 -29.43 79.24
C ASP A 649 52.15 -29.77 77.73
N SER A 650 51.34 -29.13 76.89
CA SER A 650 51.41 -29.18 75.44
C SER A 650 50.92 -27.87 74.82
N ILE A 651 51.30 -27.64 73.56
CA ILE A 651 50.82 -26.51 72.74
C ILE A 651 50.05 -27.02 71.53
N VAL A 652 48.89 -26.42 71.27
CA VAL A 652 48.03 -26.80 70.14
C VAL A 652 48.11 -25.73 69.07
N VAL A 653 48.46 -26.13 67.85
CA VAL A 653 48.43 -25.27 66.67
C VAL A 653 47.29 -25.68 65.74
N ASP A 654 46.63 -24.70 65.12
CA ASP A 654 45.38 -24.88 64.38
C ASP A 654 45.60 -24.58 62.89
N TYR A 655 45.77 -25.63 62.08
CA TYR A 655 46.05 -25.50 60.65
C TYR A 655 44.82 -25.11 59.82
N SER A 656 43.64 -25.00 60.45
CA SER A 656 42.48 -24.35 59.82
C SER A 656 42.69 -22.82 59.69
N LYS A 657 43.52 -22.24 60.58
CA LYS A 657 43.78 -20.78 60.68
C LYS A 657 45.01 -20.32 59.94
N SER A 658 46.07 -21.11 59.91
CA SER A 658 47.33 -20.80 59.21
C SER A 658 47.90 -22.06 58.57
N SER A 659 48.53 -21.93 57.42
CA SER A 659 49.30 -23.01 56.79
C SER A 659 50.65 -23.24 57.47
N GLU A 660 51.09 -22.31 58.31
CA GLU A 660 52.44 -22.27 58.85
C GLU A 660 52.41 -21.91 60.33
N TYR A 661 53.19 -22.63 61.13
CA TYR A 661 53.42 -22.32 62.53
C TYR A 661 54.89 -22.44 62.91
N TRP A 662 55.34 -21.49 63.72
CA TRP A 662 56.65 -21.47 64.36
C TRP A 662 56.45 -21.69 65.85
N VAL A 663 57.15 -22.66 66.44
CA VAL A 663 56.93 -23.11 67.82
C VAL A 663 58.27 -23.22 68.54
N THR A 664 58.34 -22.63 69.73
CA THR A 664 59.46 -22.79 70.65
C THR A 664 58.95 -23.38 71.95
N VAL A 665 59.56 -24.46 72.40
CA VAL A 665 59.28 -25.05 73.70
C VAL A 665 60.44 -24.80 74.64
N PHE A 666 60.15 -24.36 75.86
CA PHE A 666 61.12 -24.03 76.88
C PHE A 666 61.15 -25.11 77.96
N VAL A 667 62.34 -25.57 78.28
CA VAL A 667 62.60 -26.51 79.38
C VAL A 667 63.68 -25.95 80.29
N GLU A 668 63.66 -26.31 81.56
CA GLU A 668 64.64 -25.87 82.55
C GLU A 668 65.04 -27.06 83.43
N PRO A 669 66.29 -27.13 83.94
CA PRO A 669 66.68 -28.10 84.96
C PRO A 669 65.70 -28.19 86.13
N LYS A 670 65.27 -29.40 86.44
CA LYS A 670 64.39 -29.69 87.58
C LYS A 670 65.23 -29.73 88.86
N MET A 671 65.15 -28.67 89.65
CA MET A 671 65.86 -28.58 90.94
C MET A 671 65.07 -29.29 92.05
N GLY A 672 65.76 -30.05 92.90
CA GLY A 672 65.16 -30.65 94.08
C GLY A 672 64.98 -29.65 95.23
N THR A 673 64.34 -30.10 96.30
CA THR A 673 64.25 -29.38 97.58
C THR A 673 65.01 -30.14 98.65
N THR A 674 65.84 -29.42 99.40
CA THR A 674 66.49 -29.95 100.60
C THR A 674 65.44 -30.35 101.64
N SER A 675 65.83 -31.18 102.63
CA SER A 675 64.97 -31.57 103.76
C SER A 675 64.40 -30.40 104.57
N ASN A 676 64.98 -29.21 104.40
CA ASN A 676 64.62 -27.98 105.11
C ASN A 676 63.77 -27.03 104.25
N GLY A 677 63.37 -27.45 103.05
CA GLY A 677 62.53 -26.66 102.13
C GLY A 677 63.29 -25.65 101.26
N GLU A 678 64.62 -25.57 101.34
CA GLU A 678 65.42 -24.72 100.45
C GLU A 678 65.60 -25.38 99.07
N LYS A 679 65.53 -24.60 97.98
CA LYS A 679 65.85 -25.06 96.61
C LYS A 679 67.31 -25.49 96.55
N GLU A 680 67.56 -26.68 96.01
CA GLU A 680 68.91 -27.19 95.83
C GLU A 680 69.67 -26.40 94.77
N LYS A 681 70.98 -26.20 94.99
CA LYS A 681 71.87 -25.48 94.05
C LYS A 681 72.30 -26.36 92.87
N GLU A 682 72.23 -27.68 93.04
CA GLU A 682 72.52 -28.67 92.01
C GLU A 682 71.36 -29.67 91.97
N PRO A 683 70.84 -30.03 90.78
CA PRO A 683 69.81 -31.03 90.65
C PRO A 683 70.35 -32.38 91.13
N ARG A 684 69.63 -33.09 92.01
CA ARG A 684 70.05 -34.43 92.48
C ARG A 684 70.13 -35.40 91.30
N PRO A 685 71.32 -35.90 90.93
CA PRO A 685 71.41 -37.07 90.06
C PRO A 685 70.97 -38.27 90.91
N TYR A 686 69.89 -38.95 90.52
CA TYR A 686 69.55 -40.23 91.15
C TYR A 686 70.43 -41.31 90.52
N SER A 687 71.38 -41.84 91.30
CA SER A 687 72.11 -43.10 91.06
C SER A 687 73.00 -43.22 89.80
N TRP A 688 74.12 -43.93 89.95
CA TRP A 688 75.07 -44.25 88.88
C TRP A 688 74.56 -45.25 87.83
N ASP A 689 73.28 -45.61 87.90
CA ASP A 689 72.58 -46.20 86.76
C ASP A 689 72.02 -45.05 85.92
N TYR A 690 72.79 -44.60 84.92
CA TYR A 690 72.15 -44.08 83.72
C TYR A 690 71.25 -45.21 83.20
N LYS A 691 69.98 -45.26 83.62
CA LYS A 691 68.97 -45.75 82.70
C LYS A 691 69.06 -44.79 81.56
N THR A 692 69.73 -45.21 80.48
CA THR A 692 69.34 -44.74 79.16
C THR A 692 67.83 -44.82 79.17
N ASN A 693 67.15 -43.66 79.23
CA ASN A 693 65.81 -43.59 78.70
C ASN A 693 65.99 -44.20 77.31
N GLU A 694 65.48 -45.41 77.11
CA GLU A 694 65.67 -46.11 75.84
C GLU A 694 65.07 -45.30 74.69
N LEU A 695 64.41 -44.15 74.97
CA LEU A 695 63.76 -43.24 74.05
C LEU A 695 63.19 -44.11 72.95
N GLY A 696 62.34 -45.07 73.39
CA GLY A 696 62.36 -46.46 72.92
C GLY A 696 62.77 -46.60 71.46
N ARG A 697 63.96 -47.16 71.18
CA ARG A 697 64.43 -47.55 69.83
C ARG A 697 63.71 -46.77 68.72
N LEU A 698 63.98 -45.46 68.65
CA LEU A 698 63.34 -44.54 67.71
C LEU A 698 63.65 -44.96 66.28
N THR A 699 62.74 -45.70 65.65
CA THR A 699 62.71 -45.79 64.20
C THR A 699 62.37 -44.43 63.64
N GLN A 700 63.36 -43.77 63.05
CA GLN A 700 63.16 -42.65 62.13
C GLN A 700 62.08 -43.04 61.11
N VAL A 701 60.98 -42.30 61.08
CA VAL A 701 60.09 -42.34 59.92
C VAL A 701 60.51 -41.21 58.99
N LYS A 702 60.79 -41.59 57.74
CA LYS A 702 61.14 -40.72 56.62
C LYS A 702 60.03 -39.71 56.29
#